data_AF-A0A5C7UDD9-F1
#
_entry.id   AF-A0A5C7UDD9-F1
#
_cell.length_a   1.000
_cell.length_b   1.000
_cell.length_c   1.000
_cell.angle_alpha   90.00
_cell.angle_beta   90.00
_cell.angle_gamma   90.00
#
_symmetry.space_group_name_H-M   'P 1'
#
loop_
_entity.id
_entity.type
_entity.pdbx_description
1 polymer ?
#
loop_
_entity_poly.entity_id
_entity_poly.type
_entity_poly.pdbx_seq_one_letter_code
_entity_poly.pdbx_strand_id
1 'polypeptide(L)'
;MGFTSNLSGDQEAQVRAAAQGQPSQQADTIGVSQAKSGNKPFSFIGSRSLSRGMSVNMGSERANKALKALETGVTTINATFPELEVATILLTEEENPRISIPAVVFCMREASGRDTPVVAHTLIIRNEQSPGVERDRSRPVNINGENLTKFITPMDCWDSVMAEVVQAAVMRKYPNQAVRLAHASVLPLTLDLADAESVHRLVVHCYQAVIPLFNDKYDAVGPMNLAAAAAAGPDSELRIKAIFNGDQEFDILGVPHRADIQVVTESTMIQKQTAGVTYQEGAQMRQNEAMVCGYMDFVYDPVVSRENPYYNPSTAQLPNGMLPSMTYTAKLVITMLWGTEQKNLQKQLLGLYSAMYVLADNKWRRQFDAKQYNAAKRSNNLSDVGALNIEVGFGSDQNQQQNMFGLVPSARLGAPIDTDETKFNQASLDAFLNMSVRPGVVVVMDVERAGAQTPSSVIFNEVALGREGAIARLTGALNEMTGGRFSTEFQNAGGREMIVTEDSVFLGRYRGTNGDRDIRDVDYLALLNHIGRTDYEGLRRKMIGAQQTQHPLVRDNRRLNLIRETATTMVLDGTATRLLFTPQFMTALKASIDATGFPVITDYNNFDNSIESRAQYRFASMAINSANVAFTNRNTNSQGFVNAPMQYVAAGF
;
A
#
# COMPACT_ATOMS: atom_id res chain seq x y z
N MET A 1 -12.47 1.28 -52.17
CA MET A 1 -11.12 0.73 -52.42
C MET A 1 -10.84 -0.28 -51.31
N GLY A 2 -10.88 -1.60 -51.51
CA GLY A 2 -11.25 -2.35 -52.72
C GLY A 2 -10.10 -3.17 -53.31
N PHE A 3 -9.92 -4.40 -52.83
CA PHE A 3 -9.28 -5.51 -53.55
C PHE A 3 -9.81 -6.85 -53.03
N THR A 4 -10.01 -7.83 -53.93
CA THR A 4 -10.65 -9.12 -53.66
C THR A 4 -10.16 -10.21 -54.62
N SER A 5 -9.65 -11.33 -54.08
CA SER A 5 -9.51 -12.66 -54.74
C SER A 5 -8.91 -13.63 -53.69
N ASN A 6 -9.52 -14.71 -53.18
CA ASN A 6 -10.54 -15.66 -53.63
C ASN A 6 -9.96 -16.86 -54.44
N LEU A 7 -10.45 -18.08 -54.11
CA LEU A 7 -10.22 -19.40 -54.77
C LEU A 7 -8.83 -20.07 -54.56
N SER A 8 -8.68 -21.41 -54.54
CA SER A 8 -9.63 -22.54 -54.31
C SER A 8 -8.90 -23.89 -54.31
N GLY A 9 -9.51 -24.94 -53.72
CA GLY A 9 -9.46 -26.30 -54.30
C GLY A 9 -8.84 -27.40 -53.43
N ASP A 10 -9.69 -28.26 -52.86
CA ASP A 10 -9.33 -29.64 -52.48
C ASP A 10 -9.23 -30.52 -53.74
N GLN A 11 -8.28 -31.45 -53.80
CA GLN A 11 -8.57 -32.78 -54.38
C GLN A 11 -7.60 -33.90 -53.98
N GLU A 12 -8.19 -35.08 -53.86
CA GLU A 12 -7.68 -36.43 -53.60
C GLU A 12 -6.45 -36.79 -54.47
N ALA A 13 -5.35 -37.36 -53.96
CA ALA A 13 -5.11 -38.66 -53.28
C ALA A 13 -4.77 -39.83 -54.22
N GLN A 14 -4.15 -40.89 -53.66
CA GLN A 14 -3.71 -42.15 -54.32
C GLN A 14 -2.39 -42.03 -55.18
N VAL A 15 -1.51 -43.05 -55.31
CA VAL A 15 -1.54 -44.46 -54.83
C VAL A 15 -0.14 -45.13 -54.74
N ARG A 16 0.05 -46.05 -53.76
CA ARG A 16 1.02 -47.19 -53.69
C ARG A 16 2.54 -46.92 -53.58
N ALA A 17 3.38 -47.84 -53.04
CA ALA A 17 3.11 -49.16 -52.44
C ALA A 17 4.18 -49.68 -51.45
N ALA A 18 3.70 -50.34 -50.38
CA ALA A 18 4.17 -51.63 -49.81
C ALA A 18 5.56 -51.69 -49.09
N ALA A 19 5.87 -52.71 -48.28
CA ALA A 19 5.17 -53.99 -48.07
C ALA A 19 5.33 -54.61 -46.65
N GLN A 20 4.27 -55.34 -46.24
CA GLN A 20 4.28 -56.54 -45.36
C GLN A 20 4.71 -56.40 -43.87
N GLY A 21 4.19 -57.21 -42.92
CA GLY A 21 3.28 -58.37 -43.06
C GLY A 21 2.36 -58.65 -41.85
N GLN A 22 1.24 -59.30 -42.14
CA GLN A 22 0.20 -59.87 -41.24
C GLN A 22 0.54 -61.34 -40.82
N PRO A 23 -0.28 -62.08 -40.02
CA PRO A 23 -1.53 -61.76 -39.29
C PRO A 23 -1.31 -61.88 -37.73
N SER A 24 -2.18 -62.31 -36.77
CA SER A 24 -3.53 -62.94 -36.77
C SER A 24 -4.29 -62.79 -35.42
N GLN A 25 -5.62 -62.96 -35.50
CA GLN A 25 -6.57 -63.76 -34.66
C GLN A 25 -6.08 -64.44 -33.35
N GLN A 26 -6.89 -64.63 -32.28
CA GLN A 26 -8.27 -64.23 -31.93
C GLN A 26 -8.52 -64.41 -30.40
N ALA A 27 -9.72 -64.03 -29.92
CA ALA A 27 -10.54 -64.52 -28.78
C ALA A 27 -9.97 -65.56 -27.76
N ASP A 28 -10.37 -65.63 -26.47
CA ASP A 28 -11.55 -65.06 -25.79
C ASP A 28 -11.46 -65.06 -24.23
N THR A 29 -12.41 -64.39 -23.57
CA THR A 29 -13.05 -64.69 -22.26
C THR A 29 -12.23 -65.04 -20.99
N ILE A 30 -12.37 -64.13 -20.01
CA ILE A 30 -12.50 -64.28 -18.53
C ILE A 30 -12.20 -65.65 -17.89
N GLY A 31 -11.33 -65.65 -16.85
CA GLY A 31 -11.27 -66.70 -15.83
C GLY A 31 -10.85 -66.17 -14.45
N VAL A 32 -11.58 -66.53 -13.39
CA VAL A 32 -11.27 -66.19 -11.99
C VAL A 32 -10.72 -67.42 -11.25
N SER A 33 -9.63 -67.26 -10.50
CA SER A 33 -9.18 -68.27 -9.53
C SER A 33 -8.54 -67.63 -8.29
N GLN A 34 -8.59 -68.33 -7.15
CA GLN A 34 -8.13 -67.85 -5.85
C GLN A 34 -6.93 -68.67 -5.34
N ALA A 35 -6.04 -67.98 -4.61
CA ALA A 35 -5.06 -68.54 -3.65
C ALA A 35 -3.97 -69.47 -4.25
N LYS A 36 -2.76 -69.62 -3.69
CA LYS A 36 -2.33 -69.59 -2.28
C LYS A 36 -0.94 -68.96 -2.08
N SER A 37 -0.57 -68.78 -0.82
CA SER A 37 0.74 -68.33 -0.34
C SER A 37 1.89 -69.29 -0.68
N GLY A 38 3.03 -68.75 -1.11
CA GLY A 38 4.32 -69.44 -1.20
C GLY A 38 5.47 -68.46 -0.98
N ASN A 39 6.53 -68.89 -0.28
CA ASN A 39 7.62 -68.01 0.16
C ASN A 39 8.30 -67.26 -1.00
N LYS A 40 8.49 -65.95 -0.84
CA LYS A 40 9.47 -65.16 -1.60
C LYS A 40 10.62 -64.77 -0.67
N PRO A 41 11.89 -64.80 -1.14
CA PRO A 41 13.05 -64.51 -0.30
C PRO A 41 13.10 -63.03 0.13
N PHE A 42 13.74 -62.78 1.27
CA PHE A 42 13.94 -61.44 1.82
C PHE A 42 14.78 -60.57 0.87
N SER A 43 14.28 -59.38 0.52
CA SER A 43 14.92 -58.49 -0.45
C SER A 43 15.43 -57.20 0.21
N PHE A 44 16.74 -56.96 0.14
CA PHE A 44 17.39 -55.72 0.56
C PHE A 44 17.02 -54.49 -0.29
N ILE A 45 16.29 -54.68 -1.40
CA ILE A 45 15.69 -53.56 -2.16
C ILE A 45 14.35 -53.16 -1.51
N GLY A 46 13.63 -54.11 -0.89
CA GLY A 46 12.37 -53.86 -0.19
C GLY A 46 12.51 -53.13 1.14
N SER A 47 13.66 -53.19 1.82
CA SER A 47 13.86 -52.52 3.11
C SER A 47 14.01 -50.99 3.00
N ARG A 48 14.30 -50.45 1.81
CA ARG A 48 14.42 -48.99 1.59
C ARG A 48 13.08 -48.24 1.56
N SER A 49 11.94 -48.93 1.51
CA SER A 49 10.62 -48.28 1.70
C SER A 49 10.35 -47.93 3.17
N LEU A 50 10.88 -48.73 4.09
CA LEU A 50 10.77 -48.53 5.55
C LEU A 50 11.79 -47.51 6.09
N SER A 51 12.75 -47.07 5.27
CA SER A 51 13.64 -45.94 5.58
C SER A 51 13.15 -44.61 4.98
N ARG A 52 11.92 -44.51 4.49
CA ARG A 52 11.19 -43.24 4.54
C ARG A 52 10.87 -42.95 5.99
N GLY A 53 11.81 -42.32 6.69
CA GLY A 53 11.52 -41.71 7.98
C GLY A 53 10.32 -40.77 7.83
N MET A 54 9.45 -40.73 8.83
CA MET A 54 8.30 -39.83 8.84
C MET A 54 8.77 -38.38 9.01
N SER A 55 9.24 -37.81 7.89
CA SER A 55 9.17 -36.37 7.67
C SER A 55 7.68 -36.02 7.65
N VAL A 56 7.12 -35.77 8.83
CA VAL A 56 5.85 -35.06 8.96
C VAL A 56 6.11 -33.71 8.33
N ASN A 57 5.61 -33.55 7.11
CA ASN A 57 5.89 -32.42 6.25
C ASN A 57 5.32 -31.17 6.95
N MET A 58 6.12 -30.42 7.71
CA MET A 58 5.60 -29.45 8.70
C MET A 58 4.69 -28.37 8.09
N GLY A 59 4.77 -28.15 6.79
CA GLY A 59 3.82 -27.31 6.07
C GLY A 59 2.40 -27.88 5.98
N SER A 60 2.24 -29.21 5.90
CA SER A 60 0.92 -29.83 6.05
C SER A 60 0.42 -29.72 7.48
N GLU A 61 1.28 -29.71 8.50
CA GLU A 61 0.84 -29.50 9.90
C GLU A 61 0.28 -28.07 10.11
N ARG A 62 1.03 -27.02 9.74
CA ARG A 62 0.54 -25.64 9.88
C ARG A 62 -0.65 -25.35 8.98
N ALA A 63 -0.72 -25.93 7.78
CA ALA A 63 -1.89 -25.83 6.90
C ALA A 63 -3.12 -26.55 7.49
N ASN A 64 -2.96 -27.73 8.10
CA ASN A 64 -4.05 -28.43 8.80
C ASN A 64 -4.52 -27.69 10.05
N LYS A 65 -3.64 -26.98 10.77
CA LYS A 65 -4.03 -26.08 11.87
C LYS A 65 -4.86 -24.90 11.34
N ALA A 66 -4.39 -24.24 10.28
CA ALA A 66 -5.10 -23.12 9.65
C ALA A 66 -6.47 -23.55 9.07
N LEU A 67 -6.55 -24.75 8.49
CA LEU A 67 -7.80 -25.34 8.01
C LEU A 67 -8.81 -25.50 9.15
N LYS A 68 -8.45 -26.15 10.25
CA LYS A 68 -9.33 -26.38 11.41
C LYS A 68 -9.77 -25.09 12.11
N ALA A 69 -8.86 -24.12 12.19
CA ALA A 69 -9.16 -22.77 12.68
C ALA A 69 -10.25 -22.10 11.82
N LEU A 70 -10.12 -22.15 10.49
CA LEU A 70 -11.14 -21.64 9.58
C LEU A 70 -12.44 -22.46 9.62
N GLU A 71 -12.39 -23.79 9.62
CA GLU A 71 -13.59 -24.65 9.71
C GLU A 71 -14.47 -24.33 10.92
N THR A 72 -13.85 -23.96 12.05
CA THR A 72 -14.54 -23.51 13.25
C THR A 72 -15.31 -22.21 12.98
N GLY A 73 -14.66 -21.20 12.39
CA GLY A 73 -15.31 -19.94 12.01
C GLY A 73 -16.35 -20.07 10.90
N VAL A 74 -16.11 -20.92 9.90
CA VAL A 74 -17.05 -21.28 8.83
C VAL A 74 -18.33 -21.88 9.41
N THR A 75 -18.22 -22.75 10.41
CA THR A 75 -19.37 -23.32 11.12
C THR A 75 -20.18 -22.22 11.81
N THR A 76 -19.52 -21.23 12.42
CA THR A 76 -20.20 -20.06 13.00
C THR A 76 -20.88 -19.20 11.94
N ILE A 77 -20.23 -18.91 10.81
CA ILE A 77 -20.79 -18.08 9.72
C ILE A 77 -22.03 -18.74 9.13
N ASN A 78 -21.96 -20.01 8.73
CA ASN A 78 -23.09 -20.75 8.15
C ASN A 78 -24.27 -20.91 9.13
N ALA A 79 -24.01 -20.92 10.44
CA ALA A 79 -25.05 -20.93 11.48
C ALA A 79 -25.66 -19.54 11.76
N THR A 80 -24.94 -18.45 11.43
CA THR A 80 -25.41 -17.07 11.63
C THR A 80 -26.14 -16.53 10.40
N PHE A 81 -25.67 -16.91 9.20
CA PHE A 81 -26.14 -16.45 7.89
C PHE A 81 -26.54 -17.66 7.04
N PRO A 82 -27.69 -18.31 7.30
CA PRO A 82 -28.10 -19.55 6.61
C PRO A 82 -28.39 -19.38 5.11
N GLU A 83 -28.49 -18.15 4.63
CA GLU A 83 -28.53 -17.78 3.21
C GLU A 83 -27.17 -17.89 2.51
N LEU A 84 -26.07 -18.00 3.25
CA LEU A 84 -24.71 -18.19 2.74
C LEU A 84 -24.27 -19.65 2.88
N GLU A 85 -23.54 -20.14 1.89
CA GLU A 85 -22.69 -21.32 2.03
C GLU A 85 -21.23 -20.89 1.99
N VAL A 86 -20.55 -20.98 3.13
CA VAL A 86 -19.10 -20.84 3.25
C VAL A 86 -18.45 -22.21 3.43
N ALA A 87 -17.31 -22.45 2.77
CA ALA A 87 -16.53 -23.65 2.97
C ALA A 87 -15.04 -23.47 2.66
N THR A 88 -14.19 -24.29 3.26
CA THR A 88 -12.74 -24.36 3.00
C THR A 88 -12.39 -25.38 1.91
N ILE A 89 -11.21 -25.23 1.30
CA ILE A 89 -10.51 -26.25 0.51
C ILE A 89 -9.02 -26.21 0.90
N LEU A 90 -8.44 -27.34 1.31
CA LEU A 90 -6.99 -27.47 1.46
C LEU A 90 -6.36 -27.80 0.10
N LEU A 91 -5.21 -27.19 -0.19
CA LEU A 91 -4.37 -27.51 -1.33
C LEU A 91 -2.98 -27.88 -0.84
N THR A 92 -2.56 -29.12 -1.07
CA THR A 92 -1.21 -29.61 -0.76
C THR A 92 -0.37 -29.80 -2.02
N GLU A 93 0.96 -29.73 -1.86
CA GLU A 93 1.94 -30.08 -2.90
C GLU A 93 1.85 -31.57 -3.30
N GLU A 94 1.48 -32.44 -2.35
CA GLU A 94 1.32 -33.88 -2.54
C GLU A 94 0.13 -34.22 -3.46
N GLU A 95 -0.97 -33.46 -3.37
CA GLU A 95 -2.13 -33.57 -4.27
C GLU A 95 -1.97 -32.75 -5.56
N ASN A 96 -1.21 -31.65 -5.51
CA ASN A 96 -1.10 -30.67 -6.59
C ASN A 96 0.39 -30.29 -6.81
N PRO A 97 1.21 -31.12 -7.46
CA PRO A 97 2.65 -30.86 -7.67
C PRO A 97 2.98 -29.68 -8.61
N ARG A 98 1.97 -28.84 -8.95
CA ARG A 98 2.13 -27.54 -9.61
C ARG A 98 2.38 -26.40 -8.62
N ILE A 99 1.98 -26.55 -7.34
CA ILE A 99 2.15 -25.51 -6.30
C ILE A 99 3.34 -25.85 -5.40
N SER A 100 4.09 -24.81 -4.99
CA SER A 100 5.31 -24.98 -4.17
C SER A 100 5.12 -24.65 -2.68
N ILE A 101 3.92 -24.22 -2.26
CA ILE A 101 3.56 -23.94 -0.87
C ILE A 101 2.10 -24.39 -0.70
N PRO A 102 1.74 -25.09 0.40
CA PRO A 102 0.34 -25.42 0.67
C PRO A 102 -0.50 -24.16 0.88
N ALA A 103 -1.78 -24.23 0.50
CA ALA A 103 -2.72 -23.13 0.62
C ALA A 103 -4.07 -23.59 1.18
N VAL A 104 -4.80 -22.70 1.84
CA VAL A 104 -6.20 -22.93 2.23
C VAL A 104 -7.08 -21.89 1.54
N VAL A 105 -8.03 -22.36 0.74
CA VAL A 105 -8.97 -21.52 -0.01
C VAL A 105 -10.26 -21.38 0.80
N PHE A 106 -10.63 -20.16 1.13
CA PHE A 106 -11.90 -19.80 1.76
C PHE A 106 -12.92 -19.43 0.67
N CYS A 107 -13.96 -20.24 0.50
CA CYS A 107 -14.98 -20.09 -0.54
C CYS A 107 -16.30 -19.61 0.08
N MET A 108 -17.01 -18.72 -0.60
CA MET A 108 -18.34 -18.22 -0.21
C MET A 108 -19.27 -18.11 -1.43
N ARG A 109 -20.52 -18.52 -1.26
CA ARG A 109 -21.60 -18.42 -2.26
C ARG A 109 -22.96 -18.28 -1.57
N GLU A 110 -24.02 -18.01 -2.33
CA GLU A 110 -25.39 -18.11 -1.81
C GLU A 110 -25.79 -19.58 -1.66
N ALA A 111 -26.45 -19.95 -0.56
CA ALA A 111 -26.87 -21.33 -0.31
C ALA A 111 -27.94 -21.80 -1.31
N SER A 112 -28.92 -20.94 -1.61
CA SER A 112 -30.00 -21.17 -2.60
C SER A 112 -29.52 -21.10 -4.06
N GLY A 113 -28.50 -20.30 -4.34
CA GLY A 113 -28.09 -19.95 -5.69
C GLY A 113 -27.35 -21.07 -6.40
N ARG A 114 -27.72 -21.35 -7.66
CA ARG A 114 -26.85 -22.02 -8.64
C ARG A 114 -26.23 -21.03 -9.63
N ASP A 115 -26.88 -19.89 -9.86
CA ASP A 115 -26.48 -18.85 -10.81
C ASP A 115 -25.68 -17.70 -10.15
N THR A 116 -25.29 -17.90 -8.89
CA THR A 116 -24.41 -17.02 -8.11
C THR A 116 -22.96 -17.45 -8.30
N PRO A 117 -22.01 -16.54 -8.55
CA PRO A 117 -20.61 -16.90 -8.60
C PRO A 117 -20.10 -17.30 -7.21
N VAL A 118 -19.23 -18.29 -7.14
CA VAL A 118 -18.45 -18.59 -5.93
C VAL A 118 -17.31 -17.57 -5.85
N VAL A 119 -17.17 -16.90 -4.72
CA VAL A 119 -16.03 -16.05 -4.42
C VAL A 119 -15.04 -16.81 -3.55
N ALA A 120 -13.76 -16.79 -3.91
CA ALA A 120 -12.72 -17.56 -3.24
C ALA A 120 -11.47 -16.71 -2.90
N HIS A 121 -11.11 -16.62 -1.62
CA HIS A 121 -9.86 -16.02 -1.15
C HIS A 121 -8.83 -17.11 -0.79
N THR A 122 -7.54 -16.87 -1.03
CA THR A 122 -6.49 -17.89 -0.79
C THR A 122 -5.53 -17.49 0.31
N LEU A 123 -5.43 -18.29 1.37
CA LEU A 123 -4.35 -18.20 2.36
C LEU A 123 -3.14 -19.03 1.89
N ILE A 124 -2.01 -18.39 1.65
CA ILE A 124 -0.73 -19.07 1.37
C ILE A 124 -0.04 -19.38 2.70
N ILE A 125 0.16 -20.66 3.02
CA ILE A 125 0.62 -21.07 4.35
C ILE A 125 2.15 -21.05 4.43
N ARG A 126 2.71 -20.02 5.08
CA ARG A 126 4.14 -19.94 5.38
C ARG A 126 4.50 -20.96 6.46
N ASN A 127 5.66 -21.61 6.28
CA ASN A 127 6.10 -22.73 7.12
C ASN A 127 7.41 -22.39 7.84
N GLU A 128 7.53 -22.85 9.08
CA GLU A 128 8.62 -22.48 10.01
C GLU A 128 9.97 -23.13 9.66
N GLN A 129 9.96 -24.22 8.90
CA GLN A 129 11.07 -25.19 8.89
C GLN A 129 12.36 -24.74 8.18
N SER A 130 12.49 -23.47 7.78
CA SER A 130 13.82 -22.90 7.57
C SER A 130 13.87 -21.40 7.89
N PRO A 131 14.55 -21.02 8.98
CA PRO A 131 15.37 -19.81 9.05
C PRO A 131 16.44 -19.87 7.93
N GLY A 132 16.00 -19.65 6.69
CA GLY A 132 16.68 -20.15 5.50
C GLY A 132 15.80 -20.55 4.31
N VAL A 133 14.45 -20.47 4.35
CA VAL A 133 13.63 -20.71 3.13
C VAL A 133 13.99 -19.69 2.06
N GLU A 134 14.34 -18.47 2.47
CA GLU A 134 15.00 -17.47 1.61
C GLU A 134 16.19 -18.07 0.86
N ARG A 135 17.08 -18.85 1.52
CA ARG A 135 18.25 -19.49 0.89
C ARG A 135 17.87 -20.70 0.02
N ASP A 136 16.95 -21.54 0.49
CA ASP A 136 16.61 -22.81 -0.15
C ASP A 136 15.75 -22.63 -1.43
N ARG A 137 14.99 -21.53 -1.49
CA ARG A 137 14.30 -21.07 -2.72
C ARG A 137 15.10 -20.05 -3.51
N SER A 138 16.13 -19.44 -2.91
CA SER A 138 17.00 -18.52 -3.61
C SER A 138 17.76 -19.23 -4.71
N ARG A 139 17.56 -18.76 -5.95
CA ARG A 139 18.34 -19.26 -7.08
C ARG A 139 19.55 -18.34 -7.29
N PRO A 140 20.79 -18.86 -7.30
CA PRO A 140 21.93 -18.09 -7.78
C PRO A 140 21.73 -17.82 -9.27
N VAL A 141 21.87 -16.57 -9.69
CA VAL A 141 21.77 -16.14 -11.08
C VAL A 141 23.00 -15.31 -11.40
N ASN A 142 23.83 -15.76 -12.34
CA ASN A 142 24.90 -14.91 -12.84
C ASN A 142 24.32 -13.90 -13.85
N ILE A 143 24.55 -12.61 -13.64
CA ILE A 143 24.14 -11.54 -14.54
C ILE A 143 25.32 -10.59 -14.72
N ASN A 144 25.79 -10.44 -15.95
CA ASN A 144 26.95 -9.62 -16.32
C ASN A 144 28.23 -9.96 -15.51
N GLY A 145 28.38 -11.21 -15.06
CA GLY A 145 29.49 -11.67 -14.22
C GLY A 145 29.22 -11.59 -12.72
N GLU A 146 28.26 -10.78 -12.25
CA GLU A 146 27.85 -10.75 -10.84
C GLU A 146 27.02 -12.00 -10.50
N ASN A 147 27.45 -12.77 -9.49
CA ASN A 147 26.66 -13.85 -8.91
C ASN A 147 25.64 -13.26 -7.93
N LEU A 148 24.39 -13.17 -8.36
CA LEU A 148 23.29 -12.56 -7.62
C LEU A 148 22.34 -13.62 -7.07
N THR A 149 21.53 -13.22 -6.12
CA THR A 149 20.55 -14.09 -5.48
C THR A 149 19.14 -13.67 -5.90
N LYS A 150 18.40 -14.54 -6.62
CA LYS A 150 16.96 -14.35 -6.81
C LYS A 150 16.21 -14.93 -5.62
N PHE A 151 15.93 -14.09 -4.64
CA PHE A 151 15.03 -14.39 -3.53
C PHE A 151 13.62 -14.73 -4.06
N ILE A 152 12.97 -15.69 -3.41
CA ILE A 152 11.57 -16.09 -3.68
C ILE A 152 10.87 -16.20 -2.33
N THR A 153 9.88 -15.34 -2.11
CA THR A 153 9.09 -15.26 -0.88
C THR A 153 7.79 -16.06 -0.99
N PRO A 154 7.06 -16.28 0.11
CA PRO A 154 5.71 -16.84 0.04
C PRO A 154 4.73 -15.96 -0.76
N MET A 155 4.91 -14.64 -0.77
CA MET A 155 4.09 -13.75 -1.62
C MET A 155 4.35 -13.93 -3.11
N ASP A 156 5.56 -14.30 -3.51
CA ASP A 156 5.89 -14.61 -4.92
C ASP A 156 5.24 -15.92 -5.41
N CYS A 157 4.63 -16.71 -4.51
CA CYS A 157 3.89 -17.92 -4.85
C CYS A 157 2.42 -17.65 -5.18
N TRP A 158 1.95 -16.40 -5.14
CA TRP A 158 0.71 -15.98 -5.78
C TRP A 158 0.98 -15.60 -7.25
N ASP A 159 1.15 -16.63 -8.08
CA ASP A 159 1.32 -16.50 -9.53
C ASP A 159 0.10 -17.07 -10.29
N SER A 160 0.17 -17.06 -11.63
CA SER A 160 -0.92 -17.61 -12.45
C SER A 160 -1.10 -19.12 -12.27
N VAL A 161 -0.05 -19.87 -11.91
CA VAL A 161 -0.12 -21.32 -11.70
C VAL A 161 -0.87 -21.63 -10.40
N MET A 162 -0.60 -20.89 -9.32
CA MET A 162 -1.38 -20.96 -8.08
C MET A 162 -2.84 -20.56 -8.33
N ALA A 163 -3.09 -19.45 -9.05
CA ALA A 163 -4.44 -18.99 -9.36
C ALA A 163 -5.24 -20.02 -10.20
N GLU A 164 -4.62 -20.63 -11.21
CA GLU A 164 -5.21 -21.73 -11.99
C GLU A 164 -5.57 -22.94 -11.10
N VAL A 165 -4.67 -23.36 -10.22
CA VAL A 165 -4.87 -24.53 -9.33
C VAL A 165 -6.00 -24.26 -8.33
N VAL A 166 -6.04 -23.05 -7.75
CA VAL A 166 -7.16 -22.59 -6.91
C VAL A 166 -8.47 -22.61 -7.70
N GLN A 167 -8.52 -21.98 -8.88
CA GLN A 167 -9.73 -21.91 -9.70
C GLN A 167 -10.24 -23.32 -10.07
N ALA A 168 -9.35 -24.22 -10.47
CA ALA A 168 -9.68 -25.61 -10.79
C ALA A 168 -10.18 -26.41 -9.56
N ALA A 169 -9.65 -26.15 -8.37
CA ALA A 169 -10.12 -26.77 -7.13
C ALA A 169 -11.51 -26.26 -6.72
N VAL A 170 -11.77 -24.95 -6.83
CA VAL A 170 -13.09 -24.36 -6.56
C VAL A 170 -14.11 -24.87 -7.57
N MET A 171 -13.80 -24.92 -8.87
CA MET A 171 -14.68 -25.48 -9.90
C MET A 171 -14.95 -26.98 -9.72
N ARG A 172 -14.02 -27.74 -9.13
CA ARG A 172 -14.22 -29.16 -8.79
C ARG A 172 -15.21 -29.34 -7.63
N LYS A 173 -15.19 -28.43 -6.65
CA LYS A 173 -16.13 -28.43 -5.51
C LYS A 173 -17.51 -27.86 -5.91
N TYR A 174 -17.53 -26.87 -6.80
CA TYR A 174 -18.71 -26.15 -7.25
C TYR A 174 -18.88 -26.23 -8.78
N PRO A 175 -19.21 -27.42 -9.31
CA PRO A 175 -19.32 -27.63 -10.75
C PRO A 175 -20.42 -26.76 -11.38
N ASN A 176 -20.14 -26.24 -12.57
CA ASN A 176 -20.98 -25.33 -13.37
C ASN A 176 -21.21 -23.92 -12.77
N GLN A 177 -20.58 -23.56 -11.65
CA GLN A 177 -20.65 -22.20 -11.11
C GLN A 177 -19.47 -21.35 -11.59
N ALA A 178 -19.72 -20.07 -11.85
CA ALA A 178 -18.65 -19.11 -12.15
C ALA A 178 -17.80 -18.85 -10.90
N VAL A 179 -16.48 -18.71 -11.05
CA VAL A 179 -15.56 -18.48 -9.93
C VAL A 179 -14.94 -17.10 -10.02
N ARG A 180 -14.95 -16.35 -8.91
CA ARG A 180 -14.28 -15.06 -8.72
C ARG A 180 -13.19 -15.21 -7.66
N LEU A 181 -11.94 -14.86 -7.99
CA LEU A 181 -10.84 -14.94 -7.03
C LEU A 181 -10.64 -13.61 -6.29
N ALA A 182 -10.79 -13.63 -4.97
CA ALA A 182 -10.51 -12.52 -4.06
C ALA A 182 -9.01 -12.42 -3.70
N HIS A 183 -8.15 -12.70 -4.69
CA HIS A 183 -6.70 -12.76 -4.57
C HIS A 183 -6.23 -13.64 -3.39
N ALA A 184 -5.03 -13.38 -2.87
CA ALA A 184 -4.42 -14.16 -1.80
C ALA A 184 -3.80 -13.27 -0.72
N SER A 185 -3.56 -13.87 0.44
CA SER A 185 -2.71 -13.33 1.50
C SER A 185 -1.83 -14.43 2.10
N VAL A 186 -0.59 -14.10 2.44
CA VAL A 186 0.29 -15.01 3.18
C VAL A 186 -0.13 -15.04 4.64
N LEU A 187 -0.35 -16.23 5.19
CA LEU A 187 -0.52 -16.42 6.62
C LEU A 187 0.84 -16.23 7.32
N PRO A 188 1.03 -15.20 8.16
CA PRO A 188 2.32 -14.97 8.81
C PRO A 188 2.62 -16.05 9.86
N LEU A 189 3.90 -16.22 10.18
CA LEU A 189 4.35 -17.17 11.21
C LEU A 189 4.01 -16.70 12.63
N THR A 190 3.92 -15.39 12.83
CA THR A 190 3.64 -14.72 14.10
C THR A 190 2.18 -14.80 14.54
N LEU A 191 1.25 -15.11 13.64
CA LEU A 191 -0.13 -15.41 14.03
C LEU A 191 -0.15 -16.77 14.74
N ASP A 192 -0.60 -16.80 15.99
CA ASP A 192 -0.90 -18.05 16.68
C ASP A 192 -2.24 -18.62 16.18
N LEU A 193 -2.27 -19.93 15.95
CA LEU A 193 -3.47 -20.67 15.51
C LEU A 193 -4.11 -21.44 16.68
N ALA A 194 -3.55 -21.35 17.89
CA ALA A 194 -4.16 -21.81 19.13
C ALA A 194 -4.92 -20.69 19.88
N ASP A 195 -4.55 -19.41 19.67
CA ASP A 195 -5.27 -18.25 20.21
C ASP A 195 -6.60 -18.02 19.49
N ALA A 196 -7.69 -17.97 20.26
CA ALA A 196 -9.04 -17.73 19.77
C ALA A 196 -9.22 -16.34 19.14
N GLU A 197 -8.53 -15.31 19.63
CA GLU A 197 -8.63 -13.96 19.05
C GLU A 197 -7.93 -13.92 17.68
N SER A 198 -6.72 -14.47 17.59
CA SER A 198 -5.97 -14.60 16.34
C SER A 198 -6.69 -15.44 15.29
N VAL A 199 -7.36 -16.53 15.70
CA VAL A 199 -8.26 -17.30 14.82
C VAL A 199 -9.48 -16.48 14.38
N HIS A 200 -10.10 -15.71 15.28
CA HIS A 200 -11.21 -14.82 14.93
C HIS A 200 -10.78 -13.75 13.89
N ARG A 201 -9.65 -13.07 14.12
CA ARG A 201 -9.11 -12.08 13.17
C ARG A 201 -8.81 -12.69 11.79
N LEU A 202 -8.30 -13.94 11.75
CA LEU A 202 -8.08 -14.67 10.49
C LEU A 202 -9.39 -14.96 9.74
N VAL A 203 -10.43 -15.41 10.45
CA VAL A 203 -11.76 -15.68 9.87
C VAL A 203 -12.38 -14.38 9.34
N VAL A 204 -12.31 -13.29 10.11
CA VAL A 204 -12.81 -11.96 9.71
C VAL A 204 -12.05 -11.44 8.48
N HIS A 205 -10.73 -11.61 8.40
CA HIS A 205 -9.94 -11.24 7.22
C HIS A 205 -10.39 -12.01 5.96
N CYS A 206 -10.52 -13.33 6.03
CA CYS A 206 -11.00 -14.16 4.92
C CYS A 206 -12.41 -13.74 4.46
N TYR A 207 -13.32 -13.47 5.40
CA TYR A 207 -14.67 -13.00 5.13
C TYR A 207 -14.66 -11.60 4.46
N GLN A 208 -13.92 -10.64 5.02
CA GLN A 208 -13.76 -9.30 4.45
C GLN A 208 -13.06 -9.28 3.07
N ALA A 209 -12.28 -10.30 2.74
CA ALA A 209 -11.69 -10.45 1.42
C ALA A 209 -12.72 -10.89 0.36
N VAL A 210 -13.66 -11.78 0.71
CA VAL A 210 -14.67 -12.28 -0.24
C VAL A 210 -15.92 -11.40 -0.35
N ILE A 211 -16.34 -10.71 0.72
CA ILE A 211 -17.54 -9.86 0.73
C ILE A 211 -17.62 -8.88 -0.46
N PRO A 212 -16.58 -8.07 -0.79
CA PRO A 212 -16.72 -7.05 -1.83
C PRO A 212 -17.02 -7.62 -3.23
N LEU A 213 -16.48 -8.81 -3.56
CA LEU A 213 -16.74 -9.47 -4.84
C LEU A 213 -18.04 -10.29 -4.86
N PHE A 214 -18.68 -10.46 -3.70
CA PHE A 214 -19.99 -11.10 -3.53
C PHE A 214 -21.11 -10.04 -3.55
N ASN A 215 -20.93 -8.96 -2.77
CA ASN A 215 -21.88 -7.85 -2.64
C ASN A 215 -22.05 -7.04 -3.94
N ASP A 216 -21.16 -7.18 -4.94
CA ASP A 216 -21.37 -6.78 -6.34
C ASP A 216 -22.74 -7.24 -6.95
N LYS A 217 -23.49 -8.12 -6.27
CA LYS A 217 -24.88 -8.52 -6.61
C LYS A 217 -25.93 -8.23 -5.52
N TYR A 218 -25.56 -7.94 -4.27
CA TYR A 218 -26.44 -8.00 -3.09
C TYR A 218 -26.48 -6.67 -2.33
N ASP A 219 -26.67 -5.58 -3.08
CA ASP A 219 -26.44 -4.23 -2.59
C ASP A 219 -27.59 -3.68 -1.71
N ALA A 220 -27.65 -4.18 -0.47
CA ALA A 220 -28.66 -3.81 0.53
C ALA A 220 -28.33 -2.51 1.30
N VAL A 221 -27.12 -1.98 1.15
CA VAL A 221 -26.64 -0.76 1.84
C VAL A 221 -26.41 0.39 0.85
N GLY A 222 -26.14 0.10 -0.42
CA GLY A 222 -25.76 1.06 -1.43
C GLY A 222 -24.26 1.36 -1.41
N PRO A 223 -23.70 1.84 -2.53
CA PRO A 223 -22.35 2.38 -2.57
C PRO A 223 -22.32 3.74 -1.85
N MET A 224 -21.19 4.05 -1.19
CA MET A 224 -20.97 5.35 -0.55
C MET A 224 -21.06 6.47 -1.62
N ASN A 225 -22.10 7.31 -1.53
CA ASN A 225 -22.38 8.38 -2.48
C ASN A 225 -22.52 9.73 -1.73
N LEU A 226 -21.42 10.48 -1.68
CA LEU A 226 -21.33 11.75 -0.96
C LEU A 226 -22.19 12.83 -1.63
N ALA A 227 -22.34 12.81 -2.96
CA ALA A 227 -23.18 13.75 -3.69
C ALA A 227 -24.68 13.55 -3.39
N ALA A 228 -25.14 12.30 -3.31
CA ALA A 228 -26.53 11.98 -2.94
C ALA A 228 -26.82 12.34 -1.48
N ALA A 229 -25.91 12.00 -0.56
CA ALA A 229 -26.06 12.34 0.86
C ALA A 229 -26.03 13.85 1.12
N ALA A 230 -25.21 14.61 0.39
CA ALA A 230 -25.22 16.07 0.42
C ALA A 230 -26.53 16.66 -0.11
N ALA A 231 -27.04 16.14 -1.23
CA ALA A 231 -28.29 16.59 -1.85
C ALA A 231 -29.54 16.26 -1.02
N ALA A 232 -29.52 15.17 -0.25
CA ALA A 232 -30.60 14.79 0.67
C ALA A 232 -30.66 15.67 1.93
N GLY A 233 -29.61 16.45 2.22
CA GLY A 233 -29.47 17.23 3.45
C GLY A 233 -28.83 16.39 4.56
N PRO A 234 -27.50 16.48 4.75
CA PRO A 234 -26.74 15.50 5.53
C PRO A 234 -27.21 15.37 6.99
N ASP A 235 -27.13 14.14 7.48
CA ASP A 235 -27.30 13.74 8.88
C ASP A 235 -25.96 13.63 9.63
N SER A 236 -24.85 13.58 8.87
CA SER A 236 -23.51 13.26 9.32
C SER A 236 -22.47 14.14 8.62
N GLU A 237 -21.34 14.35 9.28
CA GLU A 237 -20.16 15.05 8.77
C GLU A 237 -18.94 14.12 8.83
N LEU A 238 -18.03 14.25 7.85
CA LEU A 238 -16.76 13.54 7.84
C LEU A 238 -15.71 14.39 8.54
N ARG A 239 -15.01 13.80 9.51
CA ARG A 239 -13.98 14.42 10.33
C ARG A 239 -12.64 13.78 10.05
N ILE A 240 -11.71 14.55 9.48
CA ILE A 240 -10.36 14.09 9.16
C ILE A 240 -9.39 14.52 10.26
N LYS A 241 -8.70 13.54 10.84
CA LYS A 241 -7.72 13.71 11.91
C LYS A 241 -6.38 13.11 11.50
N ALA A 242 -5.30 13.87 11.67
CA ALA A 242 -3.94 13.40 11.48
C ALA A 242 -3.22 13.22 12.82
N ILE A 243 -2.53 12.08 12.96
CA ILE A 243 -1.61 11.76 14.05
C ILE A 243 -0.21 11.69 13.42
N PHE A 244 0.76 12.35 14.05
CA PHE A 244 2.16 12.37 13.66
C PHE A 244 3.00 11.70 14.73
N ASN A 245 4.18 11.19 14.35
CA ASN A 245 5.10 10.45 15.22
C ASN A 245 4.56 9.14 15.82
N GLY A 246 3.45 8.61 15.28
CA GLY A 246 2.97 7.25 15.55
C GLY A 246 4.08 6.20 15.31
N ASP A 247 4.05 5.05 15.99
CA ASP A 247 5.15 4.09 15.87
C ASP A 247 4.92 3.16 14.66
N GLN A 248 4.25 2.03 14.86
CA GLN A 248 3.87 1.11 13.81
C GLN A 248 2.45 0.61 14.06
N GLU A 249 1.67 0.44 13.00
CA GLU A 249 0.34 -0.16 13.05
C GLU A 249 0.40 -1.61 12.61
N PHE A 250 -0.54 -2.42 13.06
CA PHE A 250 -0.59 -3.85 12.74
C PHE A 250 -1.78 -4.14 11.82
N ASP A 251 -1.55 -4.96 10.79
CA ASP A 251 -2.64 -5.48 9.99
C ASP A 251 -3.50 -6.50 10.78
N ILE A 252 -4.61 -6.91 10.19
CA ILE A 252 -5.53 -7.89 10.79
C ILE A 252 -4.88 -9.27 11.06
N LEU A 253 -3.74 -9.57 10.44
CA LEU A 253 -2.96 -10.80 10.66
C LEU A 253 -1.78 -10.62 11.63
N GLY A 254 -1.59 -9.43 12.21
CA GLY A 254 -0.51 -9.12 13.15
C GLY A 254 0.83 -8.81 12.49
N VAL A 255 0.85 -8.38 11.23
CA VAL A 255 2.04 -7.88 10.53
C VAL A 255 2.19 -6.38 10.83
N PRO A 256 3.33 -5.90 11.35
CA PRO A 256 3.61 -4.47 11.51
C PRO A 256 3.88 -3.76 10.18
N HIS A 257 3.32 -2.55 10.06
CA HIS A 257 3.56 -1.56 9.01
C HIS A 257 4.05 -0.25 9.64
N ARG A 258 5.06 0.38 9.04
CA ARG A 258 5.55 1.69 9.48
C ARG A 258 4.45 2.75 9.38
N ALA A 259 4.19 3.48 10.47
CA ALA A 259 3.05 4.39 10.60
C ALA A 259 3.40 5.71 11.33
N ASP A 260 4.51 6.34 10.92
CA ASP A 260 4.93 7.67 11.43
C ASP A 260 3.86 8.76 11.22
N ILE A 261 3.03 8.60 10.19
CA ILE A 261 1.84 9.39 9.91
C ILE A 261 0.63 8.44 9.84
N GLN A 262 -0.42 8.79 10.57
CA GLN A 262 -1.73 8.16 10.46
C GLN A 262 -2.78 9.22 10.14
N VAL A 263 -3.69 8.94 9.21
CA VAL A 263 -4.86 9.77 8.94
C VAL A 263 -6.11 8.92 9.10
N VAL A 264 -6.96 9.32 10.04
CA VAL A 264 -8.26 8.69 10.30
C VAL A 264 -9.37 9.60 9.79
N THR A 265 -10.34 9.02 9.11
CA THR A 265 -11.59 9.66 8.69
C THR A 265 -12.70 9.07 9.55
N GLU A 266 -13.34 9.88 10.40
CA GLU A 266 -14.48 9.50 11.25
C GLU A 266 -15.76 10.10 10.63
N SER A 267 -16.83 9.33 10.43
CA SER A 267 -18.17 9.92 10.25
C SER A 267 -18.77 10.20 11.63
N THR A 268 -19.39 11.37 11.79
CA THR A 268 -19.98 11.80 13.07
C THR A 268 -21.34 12.47 12.83
N MET A 269 -22.35 12.17 13.66
CA MET A 269 -23.71 12.71 13.48
C MET A 269 -23.80 14.22 13.75
N ILE A 270 -24.45 14.95 12.84
CA ILE A 270 -24.69 16.39 12.94
C ILE A 270 -25.81 16.65 13.95
N GLN A 271 -25.47 17.22 15.11
CA GLN A 271 -26.44 17.61 16.14
C GLN A 271 -27.30 18.81 15.67
N LYS A 272 -28.46 18.51 15.10
CA LYS A 272 -29.49 19.50 14.74
C LYS A 272 -30.14 20.05 16.01
N GLN A 273 -29.60 21.16 16.54
CA GLN A 273 -30.16 21.87 17.70
C GLN A 273 -31.56 22.41 17.39
N THR A 274 -32.59 21.67 17.80
CA THR A 274 -33.97 22.14 17.79
C THR A 274 -34.20 23.08 18.97
N ALA A 275 -34.69 24.28 18.70
CA ALA A 275 -34.84 25.34 19.71
C ALA A 275 -35.67 24.86 20.92
N GLY A 276 -35.05 24.84 22.10
CA GLY A 276 -35.69 24.51 23.38
C GLY A 276 -35.36 23.13 23.97
N VAL A 277 -34.71 22.22 23.23
CA VAL A 277 -34.30 20.90 23.77
C VAL A 277 -32.81 20.65 23.57
N THR A 278 -32.03 20.91 24.62
CA THR A 278 -30.61 20.54 24.67
C THR A 278 -30.47 19.05 24.96
N TYR A 279 -30.34 18.23 23.91
CA TYR A 279 -29.96 16.82 24.04
C TYR A 279 -28.49 16.70 24.48
N GLN A 280 -28.24 16.79 25.79
CA GLN A 280 -27.05 16.18 26.39
C GLN A 280 -27.26 14.66 26.48
N GLU A 281 -26.15 13.91 26.53
CA GLU A 281 -26.12 12.47 26.83
C GLU A 281 -26.81 11.54 25.81
N GLY A 282 -26.47 11.71 24.53
CA GLY A 282 -26.27 10.60 23.61
C GLY A 282 -24.80 10.60 23.19
N ALA A 283 -24.10 9.46 23.29
CA ALA A 283 -22.71 9.39 22.84
C ALA A 283 -22.63 9.77 21.36
N GLN A 284 -21.66 10.62 20.98
CA GLN A 284 -21.40 10.90 19.56
C GLN A 284 -21.05 9.57 18.89
N MET A 285 -21.97 9.04 18.07
CA MET A 285 -21.68 7.89 17.23
C MET A 285 -20.64 8.35 16.22
N ARG A 286 -19.39 7.93 16.49
CA ARG A 286 -18.25 8.09 15.60
C ARG A 286 -17.95 6.74 15.00
N GLN A 287 -18.07 6.64 13.70
CA GLN A 287 -17.71 5.43 12.96
C GLN A 287 -16.45 5.77 12.17
N ASN A 288 -15.36 5.05 12.41
CA ASN A 288 -14.20 5.16 11.53
C ASN A 288 -14.65 4.73 10.13
N GLU A 289 -14.35 5.50 9.10
CA GLU A 289 -14.70 5.22 7.69
C GLU A 289 -13.49 4.76 6.89
N ALA A 290 -12.35 5.43 7.08
CA ALA A 290 -11.12 5.13 6.38
C ALA A 290 -9.90 5.47 7.23
N MET A 291 -8.86 4.65 7.12
CA MET A 291 -7.56 4.88 7.72
C MET A 291 -6.45 4.77 6.67
N VAL A 292 -5.50 5.70 6.73
CA VAL A 292 -4.27 5.70 5.96
C VAL A 292 -3.09 5.72 6.93
N CYS A 293 -2.15 4.80 6.77
CA CYS A 293 -0.87 4.82 7.50
C CYS A 293 0.28 4.99 6.50
N GLY A 294 1.33 5.68 6.93
CA GLY A 294 2.47 5.95 6.07
C GLY A 294 3.62 6.68 6.76
N TYR A 295 4.56 7.15 5.96
CA TYR A 295 5.71 7.94 6.39
C TYR A 295 6.17 8.89 5.27
N MET A 296 6.85 9.97 5.64
CA MET A 296 7.58 10.81 4.68
C MET A 296 8.96 10.23 4.38
N ASP A 297 9.24 10.03 3.09
CA ASP A 297 10.53 9.60 2.52
C ASP A 297 11.12 10.76 1.69
N PHE A 298 12.43 10.75 1.45
CA PHE A 298 13.14 11.80 0.71
C PHE A 298 13.95 11.19 -0.43
N VAL A 299 13.77 11.70 -1.65
CA VAL A 299 14.58 11.29 -2.81
C VAL A 299 15.52 12.42 -3.21
N TYR A 300 16.81 12.10 -3.28
CA TYR A 300 17.85 12.97 -3.82
C TYR A 300 17.58 13.27 -5.31
N ASP A 301 17.14 14.50 -5.57
CA ASP A 301 16.82 15.08 -6.87
C ASP A 301 17.41 16.50 -6.88
N PRO A 302 18.75 16.64 -7.04
CA PRO A 302 19.40 17.93 -7.03
C PRO A 302 18.92 18.77 -8.21
N VAL A 303 18.81 20.09 -8.03
CA VAL A 303 18.66 21.01 -9.16
C VAL A 303 19.95 20.95 -9.98
N VAL A 304 20.01 20.03 -10.94
CA VAL A 304 21.04 20.01 -11.96
C VAL A 304 20.96 21.33 -12.69
N SER A 305 22.01 22.14 -12.58
CA SER A 305 22.18 23.40 -13.30
C SER A 305 22.44 23.13 -14.79
N ARG A 306 21.48 22.46 -15.45
CA ARG A 306 21.34 22.56 -16.90
C ARG A 306 21.10 24.03 -17.21
N GLU A 307 21.89 24.54 -18.15
CA GLU A 307 21.65 25.83 -18.78
C GLU A 307 20.28 25.77 -19.47
N ASN A 308 19.23 26.17 -18.76
CA ASN A 308 17.90 26.31 -19.31
C ASN A 308 17.80 27.74 -19.86
N PRO A 309 17.92 27.96 -21.19
CA PRO A 309 17.96 29.31 -21.76
C PRO A 309 16.67 30.11 -21.56
N TYR A 310 15.58 29.45 -21.11
CA TYR A 310 14.32 30.10 -20.75
C TYR A 310 14.21 30.44 -19.26
N TYR A 311 15.08 29.91 -18.39
CA TYR A 311 15.11 30.29 -16.97
C TYR A 311 16.02 31.51 -16.78
N ASN A 312 15.53 32.66 -17.25
CA ASN A 312 16.26 33.93 -17.17
C ASN A 312 16.43 34.37 -15.69
N PRO A 313 17.66 34.41 -15.15
CA PRO A 313 17.89 34.68 -13.72
C PRO A 313 17.64 36.15 -13.31
N SER A 314 17.29 37.05 -14.24
CA SER A 314 17.15 38.48 -13.96
C SER A 314 15.90 38.87 -13.16
N THR A 315 14.86 38.03 -13.09
CA THR A 315 13.57 38.38 -12.46
C THR A 315 13.40 37.86 -11.03
N ALA A 316 14.34 37.03 -10.54
CA ALA A 316 14.30 36.42 -9.21
C ALA A 316 15.55 36.75 -8.36
N GLN A 317 16.08 37.98 -8.50
CA GLN A 317 17.10 38.48 -7.58
C GLN A 317 16.51 38.71 -6.18
N LEU A 318 16.53 37.66 -5.35
CA LEU A 318 16.52 37.82 -3.90
C LEU A 318 17.68 38.76 -3.50
N PRO A 319 17.51 39.69 -2.53
CA PRO A 319 18.49 40.75 -2.25
C PRO A 319 19.94 40.32 -1.93
N ASN A 320 20.19 39.04 -1.64
CA ASN A 320 21.52 38.45 -1.40
C ASN A 320 21.96 37.42 -2.47
N GLY A 321 21.29 37.30 -3.61
CA GLY A 321 21.74 36.46 -4.75
C GLY A 321 21.75 34.95 -4.50
N MET A 322 21.13 34.46 -3.44
CA MET A 322 21.05 33.02 -3.12
C MET A 322 20.06 32.31 -4.03
N LEU A 323 20.50 31.26 -4.71
CA LEU A 323 19.61 30.21 -5.23
C LEU A 323 19.43 29.13 -4.14
N PRO A 324 18.19 28.70 -3.83
CA PRO A 324 17.98 27.68 -2.81
C PRO A 324 18.45 26.30 -3.30
N SER A 325 19.21 25.62 -2.46
CA SER A 325 19.75 24.26 -2.68
C SER A 325 18.68 23.18 -2.45
N MET A 326 17.60 23.24 -3.24
CA MET A 326 16.47 22.31 -3.20
C MET A 326 16.89 20.94 -3.77
N THR A 327 17.56 20.16 -2.93
CA THR A 327 18.20 18.89 -3.26
C THR A 327 17.28 17.68 -3.18
N TYR A 328 16.15 17.80 -2.48
CA TYR A 328 15.23 16.67 -2.25
C TYR A 328 13.83 16.89 -2.81
N THR A 329 13.22 15.82 -3.31
CA THR A 329 11.77 15.70 -3.48
C THR A 329 11.21 14.85 -2.36
N ALA A 330 10.22 15.37 -1.62
CA ALA A 330 9.54 14.64 -0.55
C ALA A 330 8.45 13.71 -1.10
N LYS A 331 8.33 12.51 -0.51
CA LYS A 331 7.30 11.52 -0.84
C LYS A 331 6.48 11.16 0.40
N LEU A 332 5.16 11.19 0.31
CA LEU A 332 4.30 10.50 1.26
C LEU A 332 4.14 9.05 0.80
N VAL A 333 4.73 8.11 1.55
CA VAL A 333 4.63 6.68 1.30
C VAL A 333 3.50 6.11 2.15
N ILE A 334 2.41 5.71 1.49
CA ILE A 334 1.31 4.98 2.12
C ILE A 334 1.70 3.50 2.27
N THR A 335 1.76 3.04 3.52
CA THR A 335 2.09 1.67 3.93
C THR A 335 0.85 0.85 4.30
N MET A 336 -0.27 1.52 4.60
CA MET A 336 -1.59 0.90 4.78
C MET A 336 -2.72 1.80 4.23
N LEU A 337 -3.72 1.20 3.60
CA LEU A 337 -4.96 1.87 3.18
C LEU A 337 -6.17 0.95 3.42
N TRP A 338 -7.04 1.32 4.37
CA TRP A 338 -8.19 0.48 4.76
C TRP A 338 -9.48 1.29 4.89
N GLY A 339 -10.51 0.90 4.13
CA GLY A 339 -11.90 1.30 4.35
C GLY A 339 -12.63 0.33 5.30
N THR A 340 -13.32 0.86 6.31
CA THR A 340 -13.81 0.09 7.46
C THR A 340 -15.10 -0.69 7.23
N GLU A 341 -15.22 -1.80 8.00
CA GLU A 341 -16.39 -2.69 8.14
C GLU A 341 -16.83 -3.44 6.88
N GLN A 342 -16.80 -2.79 5.72
CA GLN A 342 -16.74 -3.41 4.40
C GLN A 342 -15.61 -2.74 3.62
N LYS A 343 -14.70 -3.53 3.02
CA LYS A 343 -13.49 -3.05 2.30
C LYS A 343 -13.82 -2.38 0.94
N ASN A 344 -14.92 -1.63 0.86
CA ASN A 344 -15.44 -1.05 -0.37
C ASN A 344 -14.50 0.04 -0.95
N LEU A 345 -14.47 0.14 -2.27
CA LEU A 345 -13.48 0.94 -3.00
C LEU A 345 -13.62 2.45 -2.72
N GLN A 346 -14.86 2.93 -2.59
CA GLN A 346 -15.21 4.31 -2.25
C GLN A 346 -14.62 4.71 -0.88
N LYS A 347 -14.66 3.82 0.13
CA LYS A 347 -14.01 4.07 1.44
C LYS A 347 -12.48 4.15 1.32
N GLN A 348 -11.86 3.31 0.48
CA GLN A 348 -10.41 3.39 0.22
C GLN A 348 -10.04 4.70 -0.50
N LEU A 349 -10.88 5.14 -1.45
CA LEU A 349 -10.70 6.42 -2.16
C LEU A 349 -10.90 7.63 -1.24
N LEU A 350 -11.84 7.55 -0.30
CA LEU A 350 -12.02 8.55 0.75
C LEU A 350 -10.80 8.61 1.67
N GLY A 351 -10.18 7.47 2.01
CA GLY A 351 -8.89 7.43 2.70
C GLY A 351 -7.79 8.17 1.92
N LEU A 352 -7.64 7.88 0.62
CA LEU A 352 -6.67 8.55 -0.24
C LEU A 352 -6.91 10.06 -0.37
N TYR A 353 -8.17 10.51 -0.41
CA TYR A 353 -8.53 11.92 -0.31
C TYR A 353 -8.10 12.51 1.05
N SER A 354 -8.38 11.82 2.15
CA SER A 354 -7.99 12.27 3.49
C SER A 354 -6.47 12.37 3.67
N ALA A 355 -5.67 11.54 2.99
CA ALA A 355 -4.22 11.69 2.96
C ALA A 355 -3.77 13.07 2.44
N MET A 356 -4.57 13.75 1.62
CA MET A 356 -4.28 15.12 1.14
C MET A 356 -4.31 16.17 2.27
N TYR A 357 -4.96 15.89 3.41
CA TYR A 357 -4.94 16.77 4.58
C TYR A 357 -3.53 16.95 5.16
N VAL A 358 -2.70 15.90 5.08
CA VAL A 358 -1.29 15.93 5.50
C VAL A 358 -0.42 16.74 4.53
N LEU A 359 -0.82 16.83 3.26
CA LEU A 359 -0.09 17.58 2.23
C LEU A 359 -0.39 19.08 2.29
N ALA A 360 -1.65 19.43 2.61
CA ALA A 360 -2.08 20.80 2.81
C ALA A 360 -1.23 21.52 3.86
N ASP A 361 -0.92 22.79 3.60
CA ASP A 361 -0.18 23.70 4.49
C ASP A 361 1.20 23.15 4.96
N ASN A 362 1.74 22.15 4.25
CA ASN A 362 2.91 21.36 4.64
C ASN A 362 2.79 20.64 6.00
N LYS A 363 1.57 20.25 6.43
CA LYS A 363 1.33 19.58 7.71
C LYS A 363 2.18 18.32 7.94
N TRP A 364 2.58 17.63 6.87
CA TRP A 364 3.57 16.53 6.86
C TRP A 364 4.86 16.82 7.63
N ARG A 365 5.31 18.08 7.67
CA ARG A 365 6.53 18.49 8.38
C ARG A 365 6.46 18.22 9.88
N ARG A 366 5.26 18.14 10.46
CA ARG A 366 5.03 17.80 11.87
C ARG A 366 5.51 16.39 12.25
N GLN A 367 5.75 15.50 11.27
CA GLN A 367 6.47 14.24 11.51
C GLN A 367 7.88 14.50 12.08
N PHE A 368 8.54 15.59 11.70
CA PHE A 368 9.92 15.91 12.08
C PHE A 368 10.05 16.93 13.23
N ASP A 369 8.95 17.29 13.89
CA ASP A 369 8.96 18.14 15.08
C ASP A 369 9.50 17.37 16.28
N ALA A 370 10.73 17.71 16.72
CA ALA A 370 11.43 17.06 17.82
C ALA A 370 10.61 16.97 19.12
N LYS A 371 9.67 17.91 19.35
CA LYS A 371 8.77 17.91 20.53
C LYS A 371 7.82 16.70 20.56
N GLN A 372 7.54 16.12 19.40
CA GLN A 372 6.65 14.97 19.24
C GLN A 372 7.41 13.63 19.25
N TYR A 373 8.76 13.64 19.28
CA TYR A 373 9.55 12.41 19.40
C TYR A 373 9.57 11.93 20.86
N ASN A 374 8.89 10.81 21.11
CA ASN A 374 9.11 10.02 22.34
C ASN A 374 10.61 9.77 22.57
N ALA A 375 11.09 9.88 23.81
CA ALA A 375 12.52 9.75 24.13
C ALA A 375 13.15 8.44 23.61
N ALA A 376 12.38 7.35 23.58
CA ALA A 376 12.80 6.06 23.02
C ALA A 376 12.94 6.02 21.48
N LYS A 377 12.29 6.92 20.72
CA LYS A 377 12.57 7.08 19.28
C LYS A 377 13.90 7.82 19.05
N ARG A 378 14.25 8.77 19.93
CA ARG A 378 15.48 9.60 19.82
C ARG A 378 16.77 8.76 19.90
N SER A 379 16.77 7.66 20.65
CA SER A 379 17.97 6.80 20.78
C SER A 379 18.35 6.05 19.51
N ASN A 380 17.40 5.79 18.60
CA ASN A 380 17.67 5.03 17.37
C ASN A 380 18.02 5.94 16.17
N ASN A 381 17.68 7.23 16.24
CA ASN A 381 18.17 8.30 15.36
C ASN A 381 17.96 8.12 13.83
N LEU A 382 17.17 7.13 13.37
CA LEU A 382 17.00 6.84 11.94
C LEU A 382 16.19 7.91 11.20
N SER A 383 15.18 8.51 11.84
CA SER A 383 14.29 9.52 11.24
C SER A 383 14.64 10.96 11.63
N ASP A 384 15.89 11.22 12.05
CA ASP A 384 16.39 12.58 12.28
C ASP A 384 16.60 13.31 10.95
N VAL A 385 15.78 14.34 10.71
CA VAL A 385 15.78 15.13 9.47
C VAL A 385 17.06 15.95 9.27
N GLY A 386 17.83 16.22 10.33
CA GLY A 386 19.08 16.98 10.28
C GLY A 386 20.17 16.33 9.42
N ALA A 387 20.10 15.03 9.16
CA ALA A 387 21.01 14.32 8.26
C ALA A 387 20.84 14.68 6.77
N LEU A 388 19.72 15.29 6.37
CA LEU A 388 19.58 15.89 5.03
C LEU A 388 20.64 16.98 4.78
N ASN A 389 21.24 17.55 5.83
CA ASN A 389 22.31 18.54 5.67
C ASN A 389 23.64 17.94 5.16
N ILE A 390 23.83 16.61 5.23
CA ILE A 390 25.06 15.96 4.75
C ILE A 390 25.32 16.27 3.28
N GLU A 391 24.28 16.24 2.43
CA GLU A 391 24.38 16.52 1.00
C GLU A 391 24.08 17.96 0.63
N VAL A 392 23.29 18.66 1.44
CA VAL A 392 22.91 20.06 1.20
C VAL A 392 24.02 21.04 1.61
N GLY A 393 24.85 20.68 2.59
CA GLY A 393 26.14 21.35 2.84
C GLY A 393 26.09 22.66 3.63
N PHE A 394 25.05 22.93 4.42
CA PHE A 394 25.03 24.14 5.25
C PHE A 394 26.07 24.07 6.37
N GLY A 395 26.93 25.09 6.46
CA GLY A 395 27.66 25.45 7.70
C GLY A 395 28.85 24.56 8.11
N SER A 396 29.69 24.09 7.18
CA SER A 396 30.82 23.19 7.51
C SER A 396 32.02 23.84 8.23
N ASP A 397 31.98 25.12 8.61
CA ASP A 397 33.11 25.85 9.21
C ASP A 397 32.66 26.74 10.40
N GLN A 398 33.30 26.60 11.56
CA GLN A 398 32.87 27.20 12.84
C GLN A 398 32.84 28.74 12.86
N ASN A 399 33.53 29.41 11.94
CA ASN A 399 33.57 30.87 11.87
C ASN A 399 32.37 31.50 11.12
N GLN A 400 31.41 30.70 10.64
CA GLN A 400 30.43 31.15 9.64
C GLN A 400 28.96 30.98 10.04
N GLN A 401 28.55 31.61 11.15
CA GLN A 401 27.16 32.11 11.29
C GLN A 401 26.78 33.08 10.16
N GLN A 402 27.75 33.60 9.40
CA GLN A 402 27.55 34.45 8.22
C GLN A 402 27.31 33.68 6.91
N ASN A 403 27.74 32.42 6.76
CA ASN A 403 27.50 31.64 5.51
C ASN A 403 26.21 30.79 5.54
N MET A 404 25.27 31.15 6.41
CA MET A 404 23.84 30.89 6.15
C MET A 404 23.36 31.56 4.85
N PHE A 405 24.16 32.48 4.28
CA PHE A 405 23.83 33.28 3.08
C PHE A 405 24.58 32.90 1.78
N GLY A 406 25.13 31.68 1.70
CA GLY A 406 25.55 31.05 0.43
C GLY A 406 26.89 31.47 -0.18
N LEU A 407 26.99 31.34 -1.51
CA LEU A 407 28.14 31.68 -2.37
C LEU A 407 29.41 30.78 -2.36
N VAL A 408 29.31 29.49 -2.02
CA VAL A 408 30.08 28.45 -2.74
C VAL A 408 29.28 27.15 -2.84
N PRO A 409 29.08 26.54 -4.03
CA PRO A 409 28.81 25.11 -4.16
C PRO A 409 30.14 24.35 -3.95
N SER A 410 30.67 24.38 -2.74
CA SER A 410 31.91 23.67 -2.43
C SER A 410 31.67 22.17 -2.44
N ALA A 411 32.63 21.39 -2.94
CA ALA A 411 32.60 19.92 -2.89
C ALA A 411 32.91 19.39 -1.47
N ARG A 412 32.13 19.86 -0.48
CA ARG A 412 32.25 19.56 0.94
C ARG A 412 30.88 19.21 1.48
N LEU A 413 30.83 18.10 2.20
CA LEU A 413 29.63 17.59 2.85
C LEU A 413 29.32 18.40 4.10
N GLY A 414 28.04 18.56 4.43
CA GLY A 414 27.64 19.15 5.69
C GLY A 414 27.81 18.16 6.85
N ALA A 415 27.92 18.67 8.07
CA ALA A 415 27.60 17.88 9.25
C ALA A 415 26.07 17.77 9.39
N PRO A 416 25.51 16.69 9.97
CA PRO A 416 24.11 16.66 10.37
C PRO A 416 23.77 17.86 11.26
N ILE A 417 22.62 18.49 11.06
CA ILE A 417 22.14 19.53 11.96
C ILE A 417 21.66 18.87 13.26
N ASP A 418 22.03 19.43 14.40
CA ASP A 418 21.51 19.05 15.72
C ASP A 418 20.04 19.49 15.85
N THR A 419 19.11 18.54 15.70
CA THR A 419 17.67 18.80 15.77
C THR A 419 17.08 18.73 17.18
N ASP A 420 17.90 18.81 18.24
CA ASP A 420 17.42 18.87 19.61
C ASP A 420 16.47 20.08 19.85
N GLU A 421 15.37 19.84 20.57
CA GLU A 421 14.30 20.82 20.84
C GLU A 421 14.80 22.15 21.42
N THR A 422 15.91 22.10 22.17
CA THR A 422 16.50 23.27 22.82
C THR A 422 17.08 24.29 21.83
N LYS A 423 17.33 23.87 20.58
CA LYS A 423 17.96 24.67 19.50
C LYS A 423 17.12 24.68 18.23
N PHE A 424 16.46 23.58 17.91
CA PHE A 424 15.77 23.36 16.65
C PHE A 424 14.25 23.33 16.85
N ASN A 425 13.63 24.51 16.75
CA ASN A 425 12.19 24.68 16.86
C ASN A 425 11.50 24.56 15.49
N GLN A 426 10.16 24.55 15.47
CA GLN A 426 9.35 24.45 14.24
C GLN A 426 9.73 25.47 13.16
N ALA A 427 10.09 26.71 13.50
CA ALA A 427 10.49 27.70 12.50
C ALA A 427 11.87 27.40 11.90
N SER A 428 12.80 26.83 12.70
CA SER A 428 14.09 26.31 12.20
C SER A 428 13.88 25.11 11.26
N LEU A 429 12.97 24.19 11.63
CA LEU A 429 12.56 23.05 10.81
C LEU A 429 11.95 23.49 9.47
N ASP A 430 11.00 24.43 9.50
CA ASP A 430 10.37 24.96 8.30
C ASP A 430 11.35 25.72 7.39
N ALA A 431 12.26 26.51 7.96
CA ALA A 431 13.33 27.17 7.21
C ALA A 431 14.26 26.15 6.55
N PHE A 432 14.73 25.15 7.30
CA PHE A 432 15.60 24.10 6.79
C PHE A 432 14.94 23.29 5.66
N LEU A 433 13.68 22.88 5.83
CA LEU A 433 12.94 22.13 4.80
C LEU A 433 12.59 23.00 3.59
N ASN A 434 12.30 24.30 3.76
CA ASN A 434 12.13 25.24 2.64
C ASN A 434 13.41 25.44 1.81
N MET A 435 14.60 25.25 2.40
CA MET A 435 15.88 25.42 1.71
C MET A 435 16.44 24.12 1.11
N SER A 436 16.12 22.96 1.68
CA SER A 436 16.62 21.63 1.26
C SER A 436 15.63 20.83 0.40
N VAL A 437 14.32 21.06 0.55
CA VAL A 437 13.26 20.28 -0.13
C VAL A 437 12.49 21.13 -1.13
N ARG A 438 12.21 20.56 -2.29
CA ARG A 438 11.41 21.16 -3.36
C ARG A 438 9.94 21.33 -2.92
N PRO A 439 9.22 22.38 -3.38
CA PRO A 439 7.79 22.52 -3.11
C PRO A 439 6.94 21.38 -3.69
N GLY A 440 5.98 20.91 -2.90
CA GLY A 440 5.10 19.80 -3.24
C GLY A 440 5.55 18.47 -2.64
N VAL A 441 4.63 17.49 -2.64
CA VAL A 441 4.87 16.13 -2.14
C VAL A 441 4.33 15.14 -3.18
N VAL A 442 5.11 14.11 -3.47
CA VAL A 442 4.68 12.99 -4.32
C VAL A 442 3.95 11.96 -3.46
N VAL A 443 2.77 11.51 -3.87
CA VAL A 443 1.99 10.49 -3.12
C VAL A 443 2.22 9.13 -3.76
N VAL A 444 2.73 8.18 -2.98
CA VAL A 444 2.95 6.80 -3.42
C VAL A 444 2.33 5.81 -2.44
N MET A 445 2.04 4.59 -2.88
CA MET A 445 1.51 3.50 -2.04
C MET A 445 2.20 2.18 -2.35
N ASP A 446 2.57 1.44 -1.31
CA ASP A 446 3.12 0.09 -1.44
C ASP A 446 1.97 -0.94 -1.50
N VAL A 447 1.68 -1.49 -2.68
CA VAL A 447 0.68 -2.55 -2.87
C VAL A 447 1.33 -3.93 -2.79
N GLU A 448 1.02 -4.64 -1.71
CA GLU A 448 1.50 -6.00 -1.44
C GLU A 448 1.03 -6.99 -2.51
N ARG A 449 1.89 -7.93 -2.94
CA ARG A 449 1.50 -8.98 -3.91
C ARG A 449 0.50 -9.99 -3.35
N ALA A 450 0.65 -10.33 -2.07
CA ALA A 450 -0.23 -11.26 -1.34
C ALA A 450 -0.07 -11.05 0.18
N GLY A 451 -0.37 -9.85 0.68
CA GLY A 451 -0.52 -9.54 2.11
C GLY A 451 -1.99 -9.35 2.50
N ALA A 452 -2.28 -8.96 3.74
CA ALA A 452 -3.68 -8.84 4.19
C ALA A 452 -4.45 -7.70 3.52
N GLN A 453 -3.74 -6.74 2.91
CA GLN A 453 -4.35 -5.60 2.22
C GLN A 453 -4.57 -5.85 0.72
N THR A 454 -3.89 -6.84 0.12
CA THR A 454 -4.00 -7.18 -1.32
C THR A 454 -5.44 -7.32 -1.83
N PRO A 455 -6.40 -8.00 -1.15
CA PRO A 455 -7.78 -8.12 -1.64
C PRO A 455 -8.50 -6.77 -1.82
N SER A 456 -8.08 -5.74 -1.06
CA SER A 456 -8.56 -4.36 -1.17
C SER A 456 -7.75 -3.55 -2.19
N SER A 457 -6.42 -3.60 -2.13
CA SER A 457 -5.53 -2.65 -2.80
C SER A 457 -5.03 -3.08 -4.19
N VAL A 458 -5.19 -4.34 -4.57
CA VAL A 458 -4.67 -4.86 -5.86
C VAL A 458 -5.28 -4.17 -7.10
N ILE A 459 -6.49 -3.60 -6.99
CA ILE A 459 -7.10 -2.83 -8.07
C ILE A 459 -6.23 -1.64 -8.50
N PHE A 460 -5.54 -0.98 -7.55
CA PHE A 460 -4.64 0.14 -7.86
C PHE A 460 -3.43 -0.33 -8.69
N ASN A 461 -2.93 -1.54 -8.43
CA ASN A 461 -1.86 -2.16 -9.22
C ASN A 461 -2.34 -2.54 -10.63
N GLU A 462 -3.54 -3.12 -10.78
CA GLU A 462 -4.10 -3.40 -12.12
C GLU A 462 -4.42 -2.12 -12.91
N VAL A 463 -4.79 -1.01 -12.25
CA VAL A 463 -4.91 0.30 -12.89
C VAL A 463 -3.56 0.81 -13.37
N ALA A 464 -2.49 0.71 -12.56
CA ALA A 464 -1.13 1.07 -12.95
C ALA A 464 -0.53 0.18 -14.05
N LEU A 465 -1.05 -1.04 -14.22
CA LEU A 465 -0.76 -1.96 -15.33
C LEU A 465 -1.67 -1.74 -16.56
N GLY A 466 -2.48 -0.67 -16.58
CA GLY A 466 -3.29 -0.30 -17.74
C GLY A 466 -4.49 -1.20 -18.01
N ARG A 467 -4.99 -1.97 -17.02
CA ARG A 467 -6.16 -2.84 -17.24
C ARG A 467 -7.43 -2.02 -17.38
N GLU A 468 -8.00 -2.01 -18.59
CA GLU A 468 -9.25 -1.30 -18.91
C GLU A 468 -10.39 -1.59 -17.92
N GLY A 469 -10.60 -2.86 -17.53
CA GLY A 469 -11.62 -3.24 -16.55
C GLY A 469 -11.37 -2.71 -15.13
N ALA A 470 -10.11 -2.59 -14.70
CA ALA A 470 -9.76 -2.01 -13.40
C ALA A 470 -9.89 -0.47 -13.44
N ILE A 471 -9.46 0.15 -14.55
CA ILE A 471 -9.64 1.59 -14.83
C ILE A 471 -11.14 1.95 -14.81
N ALA A 472 -11.98 1.14 -15.47
CA ALA A 472 -13.42 1.32 -15.49
C ALA A 472 -14.04 1.16 -14.10
N ARG A 473 -13.65 0.15 -13.30
CA ARG A 473 -14.17 -0.03 -11.93
C ARG A 473 -13.73 1.11 -10.99
N LEU A 474 -12.48 1.57 -11.08
CA LEU A 474 -11.98 2.69 -10.28
C LEU A 474 -12.69 4.00 -10.64
N THR A 475 -12.81 4.30 -11.93
CA THR A 475 -13.52 5.50 -12.43
C THR A 475 -15.01 5.44 -12.11
N GLY A 476 -15.61 4.25 -12.18
CA GLY A 476 -16.99 3.99 -11.78
C GLY A 476 -17.24 4.34 -10.32
N ALA A 477 -16.48 3.74 -9.39
CA ALA A 477 -16.59 4.02 -7.96
C ALA A 477 -16.35 5.49 -7.61
N LEU A 478 -15.42 6.17 -8.30
CA LEU A 478 -15.17 7.60 -8.14
C LEU A 478 -16.34 8.46 -8.60
N ASN A 479 -16.92 8.17 -9.77
CA ASN A 479 -18.10 8.86 -10.27
C ASN A 479 -19.32 8.59 -9.41
N GLU A 480 -19.50 7.36 -8.93
CA GLU A 480 -20.59 6.98 -8.04
C GLU A 480 -20.51 7.71 -6.70
N MET A 481 -19.31 7.78 -6.10
CA MET A 481 -19.07 8.54 -4.88
C MET A 481 -19.30 10.06 -5.03
N THR A 482 -19.02 10.61 -6.21
CA THR A 482 -19.02 12.06 -6.47
C THR A 482 -20.19 12.57 -7.31
N GLY A 483 -21.15 11.73 -7.70
CA GLY A 483 -22.26 12.11 -8.57
C GLY A 483 -21.85 12.46 -10.01
N GLY A 484 -20.87 11.73 -10.56
CA GLY A 484 -20.34 11.89 -11.93
C GLY A 484 -19.25 12.97 -12.08
N ARG A 485 -18.88 13.66 -11.00
CA ARG A 485 -17.97 14.83 -11.05
C ARG A 485 -16.52 14.44 -11.32
N PHE A 486 -16.05 13.30 -10.81
CA PHE A 486 -14.65 12.90 -10.95
C PHE A 486 -14.17 12.84 -12.40
N SER A 487 -14.93 12.24 -13.32
CA SER A 487 -14.53 12.18 -14.74
C SER A 487 -14.40 13.56 -15.39
N THR A 488 -15.23 14.52 -14.99
CA THR A 488 -15.11 15.91 -15.46
C THR A 488 -13.86 16.58 -14.90
N GLU A 489 -13.61 16.48 -13.60
CA GLU A 489 -12.42 17.10 -13.00
C GLU A 489 -11.09 16.45 -13.43
N PHE A 490 -11.09 15.14 -13.72
CA PHE A 490 -9.91 14.47 -14.25
C PHE A 490 -9.60 14.90 -15.69
N GLN A 491 -10.63 15.17 -16.52
CA GLN A 491 -10.45 15.78 -17.83
C GLN A 491 -9.98 17.24 -17.72
N ASN A 492 -10.56 18.03 -16.82
CA ASN A 492 -10.15 19.42 -16.55
C ASN A 492 -8.67 19.50 -16.11
N ALA A 493 -8.21 18.56 -15.30
CA ALA A 493 -6.82 18.44 -14.86
C ALA A 493 -5.84 17.97 -15.95
N GLY A 494 -6.32 17.66 -17.16
CA GLY A 494 -5.51 17.09 -18.25
C GLY A 494 -5.07 15.64 -17.99
N GLY A 495 -5.82 14.92 -17.16
CA GLY A 495 -5.54 13.54 -16.76
C GLY A 495 -5.48 12.56 -17.92
N ARG A 496 -4.48 11.68 -17.89
CA ARG A 496 -4.30 10.56 -18.84
C ARG A 496 -4.16 9.24 -18.10
N GLU A 497 -3.30 9.23 -17.09
CA GLU A 497 -3.02 8.09 -16.22
C GLU A 497 -3.39 8.48 -14.79
N MET A 498 -4.10 7.60 -14.08
CA MET A 498 -4.45 7.84 -12.67
C MET A 498 -3.31 7.42 -11.73
N ILE A 499 -2.66 6.32 -12.07
CA ILE A 499 -1.67 5.62 -11.26
C ILE A 499 -0.58 5.07 -12.18
N VAL A 500 0.68 5.12 -11.77
CA VAL A 500 1.86 4.64 -12.52
C VAL A 500 2.73 3.76 -11.61
N THR A 501 3.31 2.69 -12.13
CA THR A 501 4.24 1.83 -11.37
C THR A 501 5.62 2.50 -11.24
N GLU A 502 6.17 2.59 -10.03
CA GLU A 502 7.50 3.14 -9.77
C GLU A 502 8.58 2.04 -9.62
N ASP A 503 8.51 1.21 -8.58
CA ASP A 503 9.52 0.19 -8.28
C ASP A 503 8.92 -0.99 -7.50
N SER A 504 9.65 -2.10 -7.46
CA SER A 504 9.49 -3.14 -6.44
C SER A 504 9.91 -2.58 -5.07
N VAL A 505 9.28 -2.99 -3.97
CA VAL A 505 9.70 -2.68 -2.59
C VAL A 505 9.73 -3.98 -1.78
N PHE A 506 10.76 -4.16 -0.95
CA PHE A 506 10.86 -5.31 -0.06
C PHE A 506 9.95 -5.15 1.15
N LEU A 507 9.20 -6.21 1.48
CA LEU A 507 8.40 -6.32 2.70
C LEU A 507 9.05 -7.34 3.62
N GLY A 508 9.09 -7.03 4.92
CA GLY A 508 9.80 -7.84 5.90
C GLY A 508 9.86 -7.16 7.25
N ARG A 509 10.44 -7.84 8.23
CA ARG A 509 10.45 -7.37 9.62
C ARG A 509 11.81 -7.63 10.26
N TYR A 510 12.26 -6.74 11.13
CA TYR A 510 13.50 -6.87 11.91
C TYR A 510 13.20 -6.67 13.40
N ARG A 511 14.07 -7.16 14.29
CA ARG A 511 13.88 -6.97 15.73
C ARG A 511 14.41 -5.61 16.18
N GLY A 512 13.50 -4.71 16.52
CA GLY A 512 13.80 -3.45 17.21
C GLY A 512 13.80 -3.61 18.73
N THR A 513 13.90 -2.48 19.44
CA THR A 513 13.92 -2.43 20.92
C THR A 513 12.59 -2.82 21.56
N ASN A 514 11.47 -2.56 20.86
CA ASN A 514 10.11 -2.67 21.40
C ASN A 514 9.34 -3.88 20.83
N GLY A 515 9.98 -4.71 20.00
CA GLY A 515 9.34 -5.80 19.26
C GLY A 515 9.87 -5.93 17.83
N ASP A 516 9.19 -6.73 17.02
CA ASP A 516 9.46 -6.82 15.58
C ASP A 516 8.92 -5.56 14.86
N ARG A 517 9.68 -5.01 13.92
CA ARG A 517 9.43 -3.74 13.21
C ARG A 517 9.51 -3.91 11.69
N ASP A 518 8.70 -3.16 10.94
CA ASP A 518 8.73 -3.07 9.46
C ASP A 518 10.12 -2.64 8.94
N ILE A 519 10.70 -3.37 7.97
CA ILE A 519 12.00 -3.01 7.37
C ILE A 519 11.98 -1.70 6.56
N ARG A 520 10.80 -1.15 6.25
CA ARG A 520 10.66 0.20 5.66
C ARG A 520 11.03 1.32 6.63
N ASP A 521 11.36 1.03 7.89
CA ASP A 521 12.11 1.94 8.76
C ASP A 521 13.54 2.23 8.21
N VAL A 522 14.10 1.38 7.34
CA VAL A 522 15.35 1.64 6.60
C VAL A 522 15.05 2.35 5.28
N ASP A 523 14.60 3.60 5.39
CA ASP A 523 14.46 4.52 4.25
C ASP A 523 15.77 5.24 3.91
N TYR A 524 15.73 6.22 3.00
CA TYR A 524 16.91 6.97 2.63
C TYR A 524 17.45 7.89 3.74
N LEU A 525 16.58 8.45 4.58
CA LEU A 525 16.97 9.26 5.73
C LEU A 525 17.63 8.40 6.81
N ALA A 526 17.13 7.18 7.03
CA ALA A 526 17.74 6.18 7.90
C ALA A 526 19.14 5.79 7.43
N LEU A 527 19.36 5.64 6.12
CA LEU A 527 20.69 5.38 5.56
C LEU A 527 21.64 6.58 5.69
N LEU A 528 21.16 7.82 5.50
CA LEU A 528 21.94 9.03 5.79
C LEU A 528 22.31 9.12 7.28
N ASN A 529 21.39 8.78 8.18
CA ASN A 529 21.61 8.78 9.62
C ASN A 529 22.55 7.68 10.11
N HIS A 530 22.48 6.49 9.51
CA HIS A 530 23.29 5.34 9.93
C HIS A 530 24.67 5.31 9.26
N ILE A 531 24.70 5.39 7.92
CA ILE A 531 25.93 5.27 7.12
C ILE A 531 26.46 6.64 6.72
N GLY A 532 25.57 7.55 6.28
CA GLY A 532 25.96 8.87 5.76
C GLY A 532 26.77 9.72 6.74
N ARG A 533 26.47 9.62 8.05
CA ARG A 533 27.23 10.28 9.13
C ARG A 533 28.71 9.86 9.24
N THR A 534 29.13 8.76 8.60
CA THR A 534 30.50 8.20 8.72
C THR A 534 31.19 7.94 7.38
N ASP A 535 30.50 7.37 6.39
CA ASP A 535 30.99 7.21 5.01
C ASP A 535 29.88 7.54 4.01
N TYR A 536 29.56 8.83 3.90
CA TYR A 536 28.64 9.32 2.88
C TYR A 536 29.04 8.93 1.47
N GLU A 537 30.32 9.01 1.10
CA GLU A 537 30.75 8.69 -0.26
C GLU A 537 30.62 7.18 -0.56
N GLY A 538 30.78 6.32 0.44
CA GLY A 538 30.41 4.91 0.38
C GLY A 538 28.91 4.70 0.20
N LEU A 539 28.08 5.35 1.02
CA LEU A 539 26.62 5.34 0.87
C LEU A 539 26.20 5.79 -0.53
N ARG A 540 26.71 6.92 -1.02
CA ARG A 540 26.47 7.49 -2.34
C ARG A 540 26.82 6.50 -3.45
N ARG A 541 27.99 5.85 -3.39
CA ARG A 541 28.38 4.79 -4.35
C ARG A 541 27.40 3.61 -4.31
N LYS A 542 27.01 3.14 -3.12
CA LYS A 542 26.04 2.04 -2.96
C LYS A 542 24.66 2.44 -3.51
N MET A 543 24.17 3.65 -3.22
CA MET A 543 22.88 4.17 -3.67
C MET A 543 22.83 4.39 -5.18
N ILE A 544 23.86 4.99 -5.79
CA ILE A 544 24.00 5.07 -7.25
C ILE A 544 23.95 3.67 -7.86
N GLY A 545 24.70 2.72 -7.28
CA GLY A 545 24.68 1.30 -7.67
C GLY A 545 23.34 0.59 -7.47
N ALA A 546 22.47 1.10 -6.58
CA ALA A 546 21.15 0.58 -6.25
C ALA A 546 19.99 1.42 -6.86
N GLN A 547 20.29 2.40 -7.72
CA GLN A 547 19.30 3.21 -8.45
C GLN A 547 19.55 3.19 -9.96
N GLN A 548 20.78 3.48 -10.40
CA GLN A 548 21.12 3.66 -11.81
C GLN A 548 21.38 2.35 -12.58
N THR A 549 21.41 1.21 -11.89
CA THR A 549 21.59 -0.09 -12.56
C THR A 549 20.33 -0.53 -13.29
N GLN A 550 20.45 -0.66 -14.62
CA GLN A 550 19.34 -0.97 -15.53
C GLN A 550 18.69 -2.33 -15.26
N HIS A 551 19.44 -3.34 -14.79
CA HIS A 551 18.91 -4.69 -14.58
C HIS A 551 18.28 -4.83 -13.17
N PRO A 552 16.96 -5.04 -13.03
CA PRO A 552 16.26 -4.97 -11.74
C PRO A 552 16.84 -5.89 -10.65
N LEU A 553 17.18 -7.15 -10.97
CA LEU A 553 17.70 -8.07 -9.94
C LEU A 553 19.01 -7.59 -9.29
N VAL A 554 19.85 -6.85 -10.02
CA VAL A 554 21.09 -6.27 -9.48
C VAL A 554 20.75 -5.12 -8.53
N ARG A 555 19.82 -4.25 -8.95
CA ARG A 555 19.29 -3.12 -8.18
C ARG A 555 18.69 -3.61 -6.85
N ASP A 556 17.85 -4.63 -6.93
CA ASP A 556 17.21 -5.30 -5.80
C ASP A 556 18.22 -5.95 -4.85
N ASN A 557 19.21 -6.70 -5.35
CA ASN A 557 20.23 -7.31 -4.49
C ASN A 557 21.06 -6.24 -3.74
N ARG A 558 21.45 -5.16 -4.41
CA ARG A 558 22.24 -4.08 -3.81
C ARG A 558 21.44 -3.30 -2.77
N ARG A 559 20.15 -3.01 -3.02
CA ARG A 559 19.24 -2.43 -2.03
C ARG A 559 19.02 -3.34 -0.83
N LEU A 560 18.77 -4.63 -1.05
CA LEU A 560 18.55 -5.58 0.05
C LEU A 560 19.79 -5.73 0.94
N ASN A 561 20.99 -5.60 0.37
CA ASN A 561 22.24 -5.61 1.15
C ASN A 561 22.37 -4.35 2.02
N LEU A 562 22.00 -3.16 1.54
CA LEU A 562 21.92 -1.93 2.38
C LEU A 562 20.94 -2.09 3.55
N ILE A 563 19.79 -2.72 3.31
CA ILE A 563 18.80 -3.02 4.36
C ILE A 563 19.39 -4.03 5.36
N ARG A 564 20.04 -5.11 4.90
CA ARG A 564 20.69 -6.10 5.79
C ARG A 564 21.87 -5.54 6.58
N GLU A 565 22.61 -4.57 6.05
CA GLU A 565 23.68 -3.86 6.78
C GLU A 565 23.11 -3.06 7.97
N THR A 566 21.94 -2.43 7.79
CA THR A 566 21.31 -1.54 8.78
C THR A 566 20.40 -2.31 9.77
N ALA A 567 19.60 -3.24 9.26
CA ALA A 567 18.64 -4.06 9.99
C ALA A 567 19.10 -5.52 10.04
N THR A 568 20.18 -5.78 10.79
CA THR A 568 20.89 -7.08 10.82
C THR A 568 20.05 -8.27 11.27
N THR A 569 18.92 -8.04 11.94
CA THR A 569 17.96 -9.05 12.40
C THR A 569 16.78 -9.27 11.44
N MET A 570 16.84 -8.73 10.21
CA MET A 570 15.71 -8.78 9.28
C MET A 570 15.36 -10.18 8.77
N VAL A 571 14.08 -10.38 8.53
CA VAL A 571 13.46 -11.51 7.82
C VAL A 571 12.67 -10.94 6.66
N LEU A 572 12.85 -11.48 5.45
CA LEU A 572 12.06 -11.08 4.29
C LEU A 572 10.72 -11.83 4.27
N ASP A 573 9.63 -11.07 4.18
CA ASP A 573 8.26 -11.60 4.22
C ASP A 573 7.60 -11.55 2.83
N GLY A 574 7.96 -10.59 1.98
CA GLY A 574 7.37 -10.43 0.65
C GLY A 574 7.97 -9.32 -0.21
N THR A 575 7.22 -8.94 -1.25
CA THR A 575 7.43 -7.70 -2.03
C THR A 575 6.10 -6.99 -2.30
N ALA A 576 6.17 -5.67 -2.41
CA ALA A 576 5.12 -4.79 -2.89
C ALA A 576 5.51 -4.16 -4.24
N THR A 577 4.51 -3.74 -5.01
CA THR A 577 4.69 -2.75 -6.07
C THR A 577 4.46 -1.36 -5.48
N ARG A 578 5.44 -0.45 -5.56
CA ARG A 578 5.24 0.96 -5.24
C ARG A 578 4.54 1.66 -6.41
N LEU A 579 3.37 2.21 -6.13
CA LEU A 579 2.52 2.89 -7.10
C LEU A 579 2.54 4.40 -6.84
N LEU A 580 2.75 5.18 -7.90
CA LEU A 580 2.65 6.63 -7.92
C LEU A 580 1.23 7.05 -8.29
N PHE A 581 0.57 7.83 -7.44
CA PHE A 581 -0.66 8.54 -7.83
C PHE A 581 -0.30 9.82 -8.59
N THR A 582 -0.91 10.05 -9.75
CA THR A 582 -0.54 11.22 -10.57
C THR A 582 -1.06 12.52 -9.94
N PRO A 583 -0.36 13.66 -10.11
CA PRO A 583 -0.84 14.96 -9.61
C PRO A 583 -2.23 15.32 -10.13
N GLN A 584 -2.54 14.97 -11.38
CA GLN A 584 -3.84 15.15 -12.02
C GLN A 584 -4.92 14.31 -11.34
N PHE A 585 -4.62 13.07 -10.97
CA PHE A 585 -5.53 12.20 -10.24
C PHE A 585 -5.86 12.74 -8.85
N MET A 586 -4.84 13.11 -8.07
CA MET A 586 -5.04 13.66 -6.72
C MET A 586 -5.81 14.99 -6.76
N THR A 587 -5.51 15.85 -7.74
CA THR A 587 -6.24 17.13 -7.94
C THR A 587 -7.71 16.88 -8.28
N ALA A 588 -8.00 15.96 -9.21
CA ALA A 588 -9.36 15.60 -9.60
C ALA A 588 -10.15 14.91 -8.49
N LEU A 589 -9.51 14.02 -7.71
CA LEU A 589 -10.08 13.39 -6.53
C LEU A 589 -10.51 14.45 -5.51
N LYS A 590 -9.66 15.44 -5.20
CA LYS A 590 -10.03 16.52 -4.30
C LYS A 590 -11.17 17.38 -4.84
N ALA A 591 -11.02 17.90 -6.07
CA ALA A 591 -11.99 18.81 -6.66
C ALA A 591 -13.39 18.18 -6.78
N SER A 592 -13.47 16.90 -7.16
CA SER A 592 -14.74 16.20 -7.30
C SER A 592 -15.42 15.84 -5.98
N ILE A 593 -14.66 15.56 -4.91
CA ILE A 593 -15.18 15.40 -3.55
C ILE A 593 -15.62 16.75 -2.97
N ASP A 594 -14.79 17.79 -3.05
CA ASP A 594 -15.13 19.15 -2.62
C ASP A 594 -16.43 19.64 -3.31
N ALA A 595 -16.56 19.36 -4.61
CA ALA A 595 -17.73 19.73 -5.42
C ALA A 595 -19.01 18.90 -5.14
N THR A 596 -18.95 17.85 -4.31
CA THR A 596 -20.18 17.19 -3.81
C THR A 596 -20.97 18.11 -2.86
N GLY A 597 -20.27 19.02 -2.16
CA GLY A 597 -20.85 19.82 -1.09
C GLY A 597 -21.06 19.06 0.23
N PHE A 598 -20.62 17.80 0.33
CA PHE A 598 -20.70 17.04 1.58
C PHE A 598 -19.83 17.68 2.68
N PRO A 599 -20.30 17.81 3.93
CA PRO A 599 -19.54 18.41 5.01
C PRO A 599 -18.32 17.56 5.40
N VAL A 600 -17.14 18.02 4.98
CA VAL A 600 -15.83 17.55 5.46
C VAL A 600 -15.23 18.60 6.38
N ILE A 601 -14.91 18.21 7.61
CA ILE A 601 -14.25 19.02 8.63
C ILE A 601 -12.89 18.39 8.93
N THR A 602 -11.89 19.23 9.20
CA THR A 602 -10.57 18.80 9.62
C THR A 602 -10.37 19.13 11.11
N ASP A 603 -9.83 18.17 11.88
CA ASP A 603 -9.53 18.41 13.29
C ASP A 603 -8.33 19.35 13.42
N TYR A 604 -8.62 20.56 13.90
CA TYR A 604 -7.62 21.51 14.39
C TYR A 604 -7.04 21.01 15.71
N ASN A 605 -5.91 20.29 15.63
CA ASN A 605 -5.04 20.09 16.78
C ASN A 605 -4.57 21.47 17.28
N ASN A 606 -5.13 21.94 18.42
CA ASN A 606 -5.22 23.32 18.95
C ASN A 606 -3.94 24.21 19.07
N PHE A 607 -2.83 23.88 18.42
CA PHE A 607 -1.53 24.56 18.54
C PHE A 607 -1.38 25.78 17.59
N ASP A 608 -2.08 25.81 16.44
CA ASP A 608 -1.89 26.83 15.39
C ASP A 608 -2.21 28.27 15.88
N ASN A 609 -3.10 28.38 16.88
CA ASN A 609 -3.46 29.64 17.58
C ASN A 609 -2.28 30.41 18.19
N SER A 610 -1.07 29.84 18.23
CA SER A 610 0.14 30.48 18.74
C SER A 610 1.08 31.07 17.67
N ILE A 611 0.91 30.73 16.38
CA ILE A 611 1.88 31.07 15.32
C ILE A 611 1.27 31.92 14.19
N GLU A 612 0.03 31.67 13.76
CA GLU A 612 -0.51 32.27 12.52
C GLU A 612 -0.59 33.81 12.49
N SER A 613 -0.54 34.50 13.64
CA SER A 613 -0.70 35.95 13.70
C SER A 613 0.56 36.77 13.35
N ARG A 614 1.75 36.16 13.20
CA ARG A 614 3.00 36.90 12.92
C ARG A 614 3.92 36.21 11.91
N ALA A 615 4.08 36.87 10.76
CA ALA A 615 5.11 36.64 9.74
C ALA A 615 4.94 35.46 8.74
N GLN A 616 3.75 35.35 8.10
CA GLN A 616 3.71 34.79 6.73
C GLN A 616 4.46 35.72 5.76
N TYR A 617 5.74 35.44 5.50
CA TYR A 617 6.54 36.19 4.52
C TYR A 617 6.12 35.84 3.08
N ARG A 618 5.93 36.87 2.25
CA ARG A 618 5.25 36.84 0.93
C ARG A 618 5.94 36.07 -0.20
N PHE A 619 6.95 35.23 0.05
CA PHE A 619 7.61 34.45 -0.99
C PHE A 619 6.89 33.14 -1.35
N ALA A 620 6.02 32.63 -0.48
CA ALA A 620 5.31 31.36 -0.73
C ALA A 620 4.29 31.42 -1.90
N SER A 621 3.77 32.59 -2.25
CA SER A 621 2.58 32.73 -3.10
C SER A 621 2.80 32.69 -4.62
N MET A 622 4.02 32.41 -5.11
CA MET A 622 4.35 32.45 -6.55
C MET A 622 4.81 31.12 -7.16
N ALA A 623 4.80 30.02 -6.39
CA ALA A 623 5.16 28.67 -6.86
C ALA A 623 4.19 27.59 -6.33
N ILE A 624 2.93 27.96 -6.09
CA ILE A 624 1.93 27.06 -5.49
C ILE A 624 1.35 26.13 -6.55
N ASN A 625 1.64 24.83 -6.40
CA ASN A 625 0.82 23.77 -6.96
C ASN A 625 -0.55 23.78 -6.24
N SER A 626 -1.67 23.75 -6.97
CA SER A 626 -2.97 24.30 -6.54
C SER A 626 -3.70 23.57 -5.39
N ALA A 627 -3.07 22.62 -4.71
CA ALA A 627 -3.59 21.96 -3.52
C ALA A 627 -3.55 22.83 -2.24
N ASN A 628 -2.61 23.79 -2.14
CA ASN A 628 -2.25 24.47 -0.88
C ASN A 628 -3.23 25.58 -0.41
N VAL A 629 -4.50 25.57 -0.80
CA VAL A 629 -5.49 26.64 -0.47
C VAL A 629 -6.83 26.07 0.02
N ALA A 630 -7.00 24.75 0.03
CA ALA A 630 -8.31 24.11 -0.08
C ALA A 630 -8.85 23.42 1.19
N PHE A 631 -8.52 23.94 2.38
CA PHE A 631 -9.13 23.54 3.67
C PHE A 631 -9.45 24.76 4.57
N THR A 632 -10.15 25.76 4.02
CA THR A 632 -10.62 26.91 4.79
C THR A 632 -11.83 26.55 5.66
N ASN A 633 -11.66 26.64 6.98
CA ASN A 633 -12.70 26.33 7.96
C ASN A 633 -13.90 27.28 7.83
N ARG A 634 -15.09 26.75 7.50
CA ARG A 634 -16.33 27.52 7.28
C ARG A 634 -16.98 28.11 8.55
N ASN A 635 -16.29 28.08 9.70
CA ASN A 635 -16.87 28.39 11.01
C ASN A 635 -16.35 29.71 11.64
N THR A 636 -15.81 30.62 10.84
CA THR A 636 -15.52 32.00 11.28
C THR A 636 -16.77 32.87 11.25
N ASN A 637 -17.60 32.76 12.28
CA ASN A 637 -18.63 33.76 12.62
C ASN A 637 -17.97 35.07 13.10
N SER A 638 -17.25 35.76 12.21
CA SER A 638 -16.79 37.12 12.44
C SER A 638 -18.00 38.06 12.42
N GLN A 639 -18.56 38.36 13.59
CA GLN A 639 -19.54 39.43 13.69
C GLN A 639 -18.93 40.72 13.13
N GLY A 640 -19.55 41.26 12.08
CA GLY A 640 -19.08 42.45 11.42
C GLY A 640 -19.18 43.65 12.36
N PHE A 641 -18.04 44.12 12.88
CA PHE A 641 -17.93 45.45 13.46
C PHE A 641 -18.12 46.50 12.36
N VAL A 642 -19.39 46.80 12.08
CA VAL A 642 -19.79 47.89 11.19
C VAL A 642 -19.43 49.21 11.88
N ASN A 643 -18.24 49.73 11.57
CA ASN A 643 -17.86 51.09 11.90
C ASN A 643 -18.73 52.07 11.11
N ALA A 644 -19.92 52.35 11.64
CA ALA A 644 -20.80 53.39 11.12
C ALA A 644 -20.13 54.77 11.28
N PRO A 645 -20.04 55.59 10.21
CA PRO A 645 -19.45 56.92 10.32
C PRO A 645 -20.37 57.84 11.13
N MET A 646 -19.83 58.51 12.15
CA MET A 646 -20.57 59.55 12.89
C MET A 646 -20.94 60.71 11.96
N GLN A 647 -22.22 60.86 11.65
CA GLN A 647 -22.76 62.12 11.13
C GLN A 647 -23.24 62.98 12.29
N TYR A 648 -22.50 64.05 12.58
CA TYR A 648 -23.02 65.14 13.40
C TYR A 648 -24.09 65.89 12.62
N VAL A 649 -25.30 65.97 13.17
CA VAL A 649 -26.33 66.93 12.76
C VAL A 649 -26.76 67.69 14.01
N ALA A 650 -26.57 69.02 14.00
CA ALA A 650 -27.00 69.88 15.08
C ALA A 650 -28.51 70.15 14.97
N ALA A 651 -29.19 70.26 16.11
CA ALA A 651 -30.60 70.67 16.16
C ALA A 651 -30.76 72.17 15.87
N GLY A 652 -31.86 72.56 15.20
CA GLY A 652 -32.09 73.96 14.85
C GLY A 652 -33.46 74.24 14.23
N PHE A 653 -34.50 74.23 15.08
CA PHE A 653 -35.92 74.58 14.84
C PHE A 653 -36.74 73.65 13.93
#